data_AF-S3MQT0-F1
#
_entry.id   AF-S3MQT0-F1
#
_cell.length_a   1.000
_cell.length_b   1.000
_cell.length_c   1.000
_cell.angle_alpha   90.00
_cell.angle_beta   90.00
_cell.angle_gamma   90.00
#
_symmetry.space_group_name_H-M   'P 1'
#
loop_
_entity.id
_entity.type
_entity.pdbx_description
1 polymer ?
#
loop_
_entity_poly.entity_id
_entity_poly.type
_entity_poly.pdbx_seq_one_letter_code
_entity_poly.pdbx_strand_id
1 'polypeptide(L)'
;MNNVNELNTNFFNYDSWNSEVIYVNFKDIINSNSRFDDGLYVCDLGNINLHILMKGFNRLNLLDSEQDCLVVFSGALSNRGRPPFFSGISLAEELNIPLITISDPSLYFSDDIMLSWYAGNKKEPDLPIKISKILDSIFLNNKLKPILIGGSGGGFAALIQTSLIKTSLKTIIWNPQTNIKKYHSKHVLKYLFDCFDSDYSYNNFSEFEFINKTIELNELIFEVDINKFNSRSKVLYLQNIFDDFHIENHMLPLLKSGEWVQNNNSLTSNNGVYIEFGSWGDGHSPVKKDILIKIILSLINGGNIEEPRLTLINDFSCLRKFTINQGVSPIALSYEFFKINSKKFIKIVPDSLINLSQIQFAIYFIKNNERIKVLWYQKIPFFDMSDIDFDTVHLFALDFLGNKVQRVISLDNIIIQETEINSEDFYNSKLSVGANIIENNVWFAPKFGCVTLGPRFGVDWEINPFNNRSWVWLLQQWYFVKDILSYYFECNNKEILIFIKSIVESWWYTHKNTPYTNNMVWHDHGSALRLRRIIEIKKILFENNFLLEKDIIFFDMLIEKHIDFLAEDKFYSKGTNHGLDQTITLIIAICENNDKTYFDRLIEVCRSRLKYEVSKMFDSDGGHFENSTHYQGLGINQLNMINNLLFKNKDILLSELIVDHDLINNSLYAFSFMISPLGEYIPFGDTECIQPKNILPKSAKPNGLKYLKFSTSLGVEGEPPLEKSLVLPKSGWAFYRDKWDGIDDFHISMKCGFNSNYHRQDDDTSFVLYYMGEEWFLDSGLYNYQEDDLFRRYVRSHYAHNMSFPVDVVPIRDINKYGEFKRPELTKLNSKIFSVSMSTTIFKDYISTRNITINEGNSFTVSDYVVSDIYRSSQLFKTIFIISADKKIVIFKDYVDIIGVNAHLRMFVNVKHKTKIFYDAVVNECNISKVFNKKLKAFSLELTFESEELSVDYDFVWIDKD
;
A
#
# COMPACT_ATOMS: atom_id res chain seq x y z
N MET A 1 -28.33 46.97 40.33
CA MET A 1 -29.01 47.10 39.02
C MET A 1 -27.94 47.28 37.96
N ASN A 2 -27.63 46.39 37.03
CA ASN A 2 -28.01 45.00 36.75
C ASN A 2 -26.83 44.39 35.96
N ASN A 3 -26.52 43.14 36.29
CA ASN A 3 -25.76 42.15 35.50
C ASN A 3 -24.31 42.45 35.10
N VAL A 4 -23.41 42.30 36.07
CA VAL A 4 -22.05 41.77 35.86
C VAL A 4 -21.89 40.70 36.95
N ASN A 5 -21.47 39.46 36.62
CA ASN A 5 -20.99 38.39 37.53
C ASN A 5 -21.60 36.97 37.39
N GLU A 6 -22.01 36.50 36.21
CA GLU A 6 -22.20 35.05 36.00
C GLU A 6 -21.73 34.61 34.61
N LEU A 7 -20.40 34.50 34.42
CA LEU A 7 -19.82 33.68 33.36
C LEU A 7 -18.71 32.80 33.97
N ASN A 8 -19.16 31.62 34.42
CA ASN A 8 -18.42 30.36 34.54
C ASN A 8 -17.06 30.36 35.28
N THR A 9 -17.09 30.56 36.60
CA THR A 9 -16.00 30.13 37.50
C THR A 9 -15.91 28.60 37.69
N ASN A 10 -16.87 27.82 37.16
CA ASN A 10 -16.92 26.35 37.28
C ASN A 10 -16.29 25.57 36.09
N PHE A 11 -15.67 26.24 35.11
CA PHE A 11 -15.18 25.57 33.89
C PHE A 11 -13.70 25.17 33.92
N PHE A 12 -12.87 25.89 34.72
CA PHE A 12 -11.41 25.73 34.75
C PHE A 12 -10.96 25.11 36.08
N ASN A 13 -10.04 24.13 36.03
CA ASN A 13 -9.47 23.50 37.23
C ASN A 13 -8.13 24.14 37.59
N TYR A 14 -8.18 25.19 38.42
CA TYR A 14 -6.98 25.90 38.87
C TYR A 14 -6.17 25.15 39.94
N ASP A 15 -6.81 24.24 40.70
CA ASP A 15 -6.18 23.50 41.81
C ASP A 15 -5.00 22.64 41.33
N SER A 16 -5.05 22.18 40.08
CA SER A 16 -4.01 21.35 39.46
C SER A 16 -2.62 22.01 39.35
N TRP A 17 -2.52 23.34 39.48
CA TRP A 17 -1.27 24.08 39.27
C TRP A 17 -0.53 24.47 40.55
N ASN A 18 -1.18 24.31 41.72
CA ASN A 18 -0.66 24.63 43.04
C ASN A 18 -0.02 26.04 43.08
N SER A 19 -0.79 27.07 42.72
CA SER A 19 -0.35 28.47 42.66
C SER A 19 -1.51 29.40 43.01
N GLU A 20 -1.20 30.55 43.63
CA GLU A 20 -2.22 31.56 43.96
C GLU A 20 -2.83 32.12 42.68
N VAL A 21 -4.16 32.19 42.62
CA VAL A 21 -4.89 32.70 41.44
C VAL A 21 -5.07 34.21 41.57
N ILE A 22 -4.52 34.95 40.62
CA ILE A 22 -4.49 36.43 40.64
C ILE A 22 -5.31 36.94 39.46
N TYR A 23 -6.41 37.65 39.74
CA TYR A 23 -7.27 38.24 38.70
C TYR A 23 -6.85 39.67 38.42
N VAL A 24 -6.59 39.98 37.15
CA VAL A 24 -6.10 41.29 36.70
C VAL A 24 -6.69 41.64 35.35
N ASN A 25 -6.89 42.92 35.05
CA ASN A 25 -7.28 43.34 33.72
C ASN A 25 -6.04 43.64 32.87
N PHE A 26 -6.15 43.44 31.54
CA PHE A 26 -5.11 43.78 30.57
C PHE A 26 -4.51 45.18 30.78
N LYS A 27 -5.34 46.20 31.04
CA LYS A 27 -4.88 47.58 31.25
C LYS A 27 -4.02 47.73 32.51
N ASP A 28 -4.31 46.95 33.55
CA ASP A 28 -3.59 47.03 34.82
C ASP A 28 -2.20 46.38 34.69
N ILE A 29 -2.10 45.24 33.99
CA ILE A 29 -0.81 44.61 33.71
C ILE A 29 0.09 45.55 32.91
N ILE A 30 -0.39 46.14 31.81
CA ILE A 30 0.48 46.90 30.91
C ILE A 30 0.88 48.28 31.47
N ASN A 31 0.13 48.81 32.43
CA ASN A 31 0.43 50.09 33.10
C ASN A 31 1.01 49.89 34.52
N SER A 32 1.26 48.65 34.93
CA SER A 32 1.87 48.35 36.23
C SER A 32 3.27 48.94 36.30
N ASN A 33 3.58 49.55 37.45
CA ASN A 33 4.95 49.93 37.84
C ASN A 33 5.47 49.04 38.99
N SER A 34 4.73 47.97 39.32
CA SER A 34 5.05 47.03 40.39
C SER A 34 5.63 45.75 39.80
N ARG A 35 6.51 45.10 40.57
CA ARG A 35 6.98 43.74 40.25
C ARG A 35 5.84 42.74 40.27
N PHE A 36 5.93 41.72 39.44
CA PHE A 36 5.05 40.57 39.42
C PHE A 36 5.68 39.40 40.20
N ASP A 37 4.86 38.71 41.01
CA ASP A 37 5.28 37.57 41.85
C ASP A 37 4.75 36.24 41.28
N ASP A 38 5.11 35.12 41.94
CA ASP A 38 4.62 33.78 41.58
C ASP A 38 3.09 33.68 41.66
N GLY A 39 2.46 33.09 40.65
CA GLY A 39 1.00 32.96 40.60
C GLY A 39 0.45 32.50 39.26
N LEU A 40 -0.83 32.12 39.27
CA LEU A 40 -1.64 31.90 38.08
C LEU A 40 -2.44 33.17 37.80
N TYR A 41 -1.97 33.99 36.88
CA TYR A 41 -2.62 35.22 36.48
C TYR A 41 -3.73 34.93 35.48
N VAL A 42 -4.96 35.29 35.85
CA VAL A 42 -6.14 35.28 34.99
C VAL A 42 -6.34 36.70 34.49
N CYS A 43 -5.78 36.97 33.31
CA CYS A 43 -5.80 38.29 32.68
C CYS A 43 -7.06 38.46 31.83
N ASP A 44 -7.96 39.36 32.25
CA ASP A 44 -9.14 39.74 31.48
C ASP A 44 -8.72 40.63 30.28
N LEU A 45 -8.86 40.09 29.07
CA LEU A 45 -8.58 40.81 27.82
C LEU A 45 -9.78 41.65 27.33
N GLY A 46 -10.92 41.54 28.01
CA GLY A 46 -12.20 42.17 27.72
C GLY A 46 -13.30 41.14 27.45
N ASN A 47 -13.06 40.20 26.52
CA ASN A 47 -14.07 39.23 26.07
C ASN A 47 -13.73 37.77 26.43
N ILE A 48 -12.46 37.50 26.73
CA ILE A 48 -11.93 36.19 27.12
C ILE A 48 -10.73 36.38 28.05
N ASN A 49 -10.51 35.41 28.93
CA ASN A 49 -9.39 35.44 29.87
C ASN A 49 -8.15 34.76 29.27
N LEU A 50 -6.99 35.40 29.38
CA LEU A 50 -5.69 34.82 29.11
C LEU A 50 -5.09 34.30 30.42
N HIS A 51 -4.73 33.01 30.45
CA HIS A 51 -4.12 32.41 31.64
C HIS A 51 -2.59 32.36 31.49
N ILE A 52 -1.89 32.92 32.47
CA ILE A 52 -0.42 33.00 32.51
C ILE A 52 0.04 32.42 33.84
N LEU A 53 0.85 31.37 33.80
CA LEU A 53 1.45 30.77 34.99
C LEU A 53 2.88 31.28 35.15
N MET A 54 3.17 31.88 36.31
CA MET A 54 4.47 32.40 36.70
C MET A 54 5.00 31.59 37.90
N LYS A 55 6.21 31.03 37.77
CA LYS A 55 6.86 30.26 38.84
C LYS A 55 8.34 30.61 38.98
N GLY A 56 8.86 30.62 40.20
CA GLY A 56 10.27 30.87 40.49
C GLY A 56 10.66 32.35 40.64
N PHE A 57 9.70 33.28 40.62
CA PHE A 57 9.89 34.72 40.80
C PHE A 57 10.28 35.09 42.22
N ASN A 58 9.82 34.32 43.22
CA ASN A 58 10.22 34.51 44.61
C ASN A 58 11.72 34.25 44.87
N ARG A 59 12.40 33.57 43.93
CA ARG A 59 13.84 33.28 43.98
C ARG A 59 14.69 34.39 43.34
N LEU A 60 14.05 35.40 42.74
CA LEU A 60 14.76 36.53 42.16
C LEU A 60 15.46 37.29 43.30
N ASN A 61 16.78 37.16 43.41
CA ASN A 61 17.57 37.98 44.33
C ASN A 61 17.23 39.47 44.16
N LEU A 62 17.00 40.18 45.28
CA LEU A 62 16.70 41.62 45.34
C LEU A 62 17.86 42.53 44.85
N LEU A 63 18.92 41.94 44.29
CA LEU A 63 20.09 42.65 43.78
C LEU A 63 19.82 43.13 42.35
N ASP A 64 20.28 44.33 42.01
CA ASP A 64 19.96 45.09 40.79
C ASP A 64 20.34 44.46 39.42
N SER A 65 20.80 43.21 39.38
CA SER A 65 21.22 42.52 38.16
C SER A 65 20.04 41.84 37.44
N GLU A 66 19.99 41.99 36.12
CA GLU A 66 19.03 41.29 35.25
C GLU A 66 19.17 39.76 35.34
N GLN A 67 18.03 39.04 35.38
CA GLN A 67 17.99 37.57 35.54
C GLN A 67 17.34 36.86 34.34
N ASP A 68 17.89 35.72 33.92
CA ASP A 68 17.33 34.91 32.83
C ASP A 68 15.98 34.29 33.22
N CYS A 69 15.01 34.31 32.30
CA CYS A 69 13.68 33.76 32.51
C CYS A 69 13.26 32.93 31.29
N LEU A 70 12.69 31.75 31.53
CA LEU A 70 12.16 30.91 30.47
C LEU A 70 10.73 31.32 30.11
N VAL A 71 10.43 31.46 28.83
CA VAL A 71 9.07 31.74 28.34
C VAL A 71 8.66 30.64 27.38
N VAL A 72 7.59 29.91 27.69
CA VAL A 72 7.25 28.67 26.98
C VAL A 72 5.89 28.75 26.30
N PHE A 73 5.89 28.54 24.98
CA PHE A 73 4.70 28.35 24.17
C PHE A 73 4.53 26.87 23.81
N SER A 74 3.33 26.34 24.08
CA SER A 74 2.99 24.94 23.78
C SER A 74 2.75 24.72 22.29
N GLY A 75 3.25 23.60 21.75
CA GLY A 75 2.83 23.09 20.44
C GLY A 75 1.49 22.36 20.49
N ALA A 76 1.22 21.53 19.49
CA ALA A 76 0.00 20.72 19.44
C ALA A 76 -0.13 19.82 20.67
N LEU A 77 -1.33 19.77 21.24
CA LEU A 77 -1.64 18.98 22.42
C LEU A 77 -2.08 17.56 22.02
N SER A 78 -1.66 16.56 22.79
CA SER A 78 -2.15 15.18 22.67
C SER A 78 -3.00 14.83 23.89
N ASN A 79 -4.33 14.78 23.71
CA ASN A 79 -5.29 14.25 24.68
C ASN A 79 -5.09 14.73 26.13
N ARG A 80 -4.90 16.05 26.32
CA ARG A 80 -4.85 16.66 27.66
C ARG A 80 -6.27 16.98 28.11
N GLY A 81 -6.51 17.03 29.43
CA GLY A 81 -7.81 17.30 30.04
C GLY A 81 -8.38 18.69 29.70
N ARG A 82 -9.09 19.36 30.62
CA ARG A 82 -9.62 20.70 30.31
C ARG A 82 -8.53 21.78 30.45
N PRO A 83 -8.54 22.85 29.62
CA PRO A 83 -7.66 24.00 29.79
C PRO A 83 -7.80 24.66 31.19
N PRO A 84 -6.88 25.55 31.61
CA PRO A 84 -5.70 26.05 30.88
C PRO A 84 -4.56 25.02 30.80
N PHE A 85 -3.76 25.08 29.73
CA PHE A 85 -2.62 24.19 29.51
C PHE A 85 -1.29 24.92 29.61
N PHE A 86 -0.40 24.42 30.46
CA PHE A 86 0.94 24.97 30.65
C PHE A 86 2.02 23.94 30.33
N SER A 87 3.15 24.41 29.79
CA SER A 87 4.29 23.57 29.40
C SER A 87 5.60 24.16 29.95
N GLY A 88 6.61 23.30 30.13
CA GLY A 88 7.97 23.73 30.49
C GLY A 88 8.25 23.84 32.00
N ILE A 89 7.31 23.49 32.88
CA ILE A 89 7.51 23.45 34.34
C ILE A 89 8.74 22.60 34.71
N SER A 90 8.78 21.35 34.25
CA SER A 90 9.88 20.43 34.53
C SER A 90 11.20 20.81 33.85
N LEU A 91 11.18 21.71 32.86
CA LEU A 91 12.39 22.22 32.21
C LEU A 91 12.95 23.41 33.01
N ALA A 92 12.09 24.34 33.43
CA ALA A 92 12.49 25.47 34.25
C ALA A 92 12.97 25.05 35.65
N GLU A 93 12.35 24.04 36.25
CA GLU A 93 12.79 23.46 37.53
C GLU A 93 14.21 22.89 37.43
N GLU A 94 14.50 22.17 36.34
CA GLU A 94 15.82 21.57 36.09
C GLU A 94 16.89 22.60 35.76
N LEU A 95 16.52 23.69 35.07
CA LEU A 95 17.40 24.83 34.80
C LEU A 95 17.55 25.77 36.00
N ASN A 96 16.70 25.63 37.02
CA ASN A 96 16.60 26.51 38.19
C ASN A 96 16.48 28.00 37.85
N ILE A 97 15.60 28.35 36.89
CA ILE A 97 15.29 29.73 36.49
C ILE A 97 13.78 30.01 36.56
N PRO A 98 13.35 31.28 36.66
CA PRO A 98 11.95 31.66 36.55
C PRO A 98 11.29 31.18 35.24
N LEU A 99 10.00 30.87 35.32
CA LEU A 99 9.16 30.41 34.20
C LEU A 99 7.95 31.31 34.03
N ILE A 100 7.69 31.71 32.78
CA ILE A 100 6.41 32.24 32.31
C ILE A 100 5.88 31.28 31.26
N THR A 101 4.69 30.73 31.45
CA THR A 101 4.02 29.89 30.44
C THR A 101 2.58 30.30 30.27
N ILE A 102 2.13 30.30 29.02
CA ILE A 102 0.85 30.90 28.62
C ILE A 102 -0.03 29.80 28.04
N SER A 103 -1.30 29.76 28.44
CA SER A 103 -2.32 28.94 27.79
C SER A 103 -3.02 29.75 26.71
N ASP A 104 -3.08 29.22 25.50
CA ASP A 104 -3.81 29.86 24.40
C ASP A 104 -5.33 29.85 24.68
N PRO A 105 -6.00 31.02 24.77
CA PRO A 105 -7.42 31.11 25.04
C PRO A 105 -8.30 30.63 23.87
N SER A 106 -7.73 30.48 22.69
CA SER A 106 -8.45 29.95 21.51
C SER A 106 -8.78 28.46 21.68
N LEU A 107 -8.04 27.74 22.53
CA LEU A 107 -8.34 26.35 22.88
C LEU A 107 -9.60 26.20 23.75
N TYR A 108 -10.21 27.30 24.20
CA TYR A 108 -11.38 27.25 25.09
C TYR A 108 -12.70 27.15 24.31
N PHE A 109 -12.65 27.31 22.99
CA PHE A 109 -13.83 27.29 22.12
C PHE A 109 -14.34 25.87 21.86
N SER A 110 -13.47 24.86 21.93
CA SER A 110 -13.83 23.48 21.60
C SER A 110 -12.77 22.51 22.14
N ASP A 111 -13.24 21.41 22.75
CA ASP A 111 -12.38 20.34 23.28
C ASP A 111 -11.64 19.58 22.16
N ASP A 112 -12.04 19.76 20.89
CA ASP A 112 -11.44 19.12 19.72
C ASP A 112 -10.25 19.93 19.13
N ILE A 113 -10.04 21.17 19.57
CA ILE A 113 -8.93 21.99 19.08
C ILE A 113 -7.67 21.61 19.84
N MET A 114 -6.71 21.02 19.12
CA MET A 114 -5.43 20.62 19.69
C MET A 114 -4.31 21.62 19.42
N LEU A 115 -4.52 22.61 18.54
CA LEU A 115 -3.53 23.62 18.17
C LEU A 115 -4.20 24.89 17.62
N SER A 116 -3.77 26.06 18.09
CA SER A 116 -4.30 27.37 17.67
C SER A 116 -3.25 28.49 17.57
N TRP A 117 -1.96 28.14 17.63
CA TRP A 117 -0.81 29.01 17.32
C TRP A 117 -0.70 30.34 18.09
N TYR A 118 -1.52 30.57 19.12
CA TYR A 118 -1.65 31.86 19.82
C TYR A 118 -2.03 33.00 18.85
N ALA A 119 -2.61 32.65 17.70
CA ALA A 119 -2.86 33.56 16.59
C ALA A 119 -4.11 34.44 16.77
N GLY A 120 -4.97 34.10 17.75
CA GLY A 120 -6.19 34.83 18.07
C GLY A 120 -7.46 34.03 17.81
N ASN A 121 -8.60 34.65 18.04
CA ASN A 121 -9.94 34.09 17.84
C ASN A 121 -10.94 35.23 17.63
N LYS A 122 -12.22 34.94 17.36
CA LYS A 122 -13.25 35.96 17.13
C LYS A 122 -13.40 37.00 18.26
N LYS A 123 -13.08 36.62 19.51
CA LYS A 123 -13.19 37.54 20.65
C LYS A 123 -11.95 38.41 20.81
N GLU A 124 -10.79 37.89 20.40
CA GLU A 124 -9.48 38.52 20.51
C GLU A 124 -8.61 38.21 19.27
N PRO A 125 -8.89 38.86 18.12
CA PRO A 125 -8.13 38.61 16.88
C PRO A 125 -6.69 39.16 16.95
N ASP A 126 -6.45 40.19 17.77
CA ASP A 126 -5.14 40.81 18.00
C ASP A 126 -4.36 40.18 19.16
N LEU A 127 -4.72 38.95 19.56
CA LEU A 127 -4.14 38.23 20.69
C LEU A 127 -2.60 38.24 20.73
N PRO A 128 -1.85 38.01 19.61
CA PRO A 128 -0.39 38.09 19.63
C PRO A 128 0.14 39.44 20.13
N ILE A 129 -0.52 40.55 19.79
CA ILE A 129 -0.13 41.91 20.18
C ILE A 129 -0.43 42.16 21.66
N LYS A 130 -1.54 41.62 22.18
CA LYS A 130 -1.84 41.71 23.61
C LYS A 130 -0.86 40.89 24.44
N ILE A 131 -0.51 39.67 24.01
CA ILE A 131 0.52 38.85 24.64
C ILE A 131 1.86 39.60 24.67
N SER A 132 2.27 40.24 23.58
CA SER A 132 3.56 40.94 23.54
C SER A 132 3.64 42.10 24.53
N LYS A 133 2.56 42.90 24.65
CA LYS A 133 2.47 44.01 25.61
C LYS A 133 2.50 43.54 27.06
N ILE A 134 1.81 42.43 27.36
CA ILE A 134 1.82 41.82 28.69
C ILE A 134 3.24 41.34 29.03
N LEU A 135 3.86 40.58 28.13
CA LEU A 135 5.21 40.06 28.34
C LEU A 135 6.25 41.17 28.49
N ASP A 136 6.22 42.23 27.66
CA ASP A 136 7.10 43.39 27.81
C ASP A 136 6.94 44.04 29.19
N SER A 137 5.71 44.22 29.68
CA SER A 137 5.47 44.78 31.01
C SER A 137 6.08 43.92 32.13
N ILE A 138 5.90 42.59 32.04
CA ILE A 138 6.47 41.65 33.01
C ILE A 138 8.00 41.70 32.96
N PHE A 139 8.60 41.67 31.77
CA PHE A 139 10.06 41.68 31.63
C PHE A 139 10.68 42.97 32.17
N LEU A 140 10.08 44.14 31.89
CA LEU A 140 10.59 45.43 32.32
C LEU A 140 10.48 45.60 33.84
N ASN A 141 9.33 45.29 34.43
CA ASN A 141 9.09 45.46 35.86
C ASN A 141 9.94 44.51 36.72
N ASN A 142 10.19 43.30 36.23
CA ASN A 142 11.00 42.29 36.93
C ASN A 142 12.49 42.28 36.51
N LYS A 143 12.92 43.16 35.60
CA LYS A 143 14.29 43.20 35.05
C LYS A 143 14.75 41.84 34.50
N LEU A 144 13.94 41.22 33.64
CA LEU A 144 14.19 39.86 33.12
C LEU A 144 14.93 39.87 31.77
N LYS A 145 15.76 38.85 31.56
CA LYS A 145 16.33 38.43 30.27
C LYS A 145 15.53 37.23 29.73
N PRO A 146 14.52 37.46 28.89
CA PRO A 146 13.65 36.39 28.41
C PRO A 146 14.34 35.46 27.39
N ILE A 147 14.15 34.16 27.60
CA ILE A 147 14.48 33.07 26.67
C ILE A 147 13.17 32.43 26.22
N LEU A 148 12.71 32.77 25.02
CA LEU A 148 11.48 32.20 24.43
C LEU A 148 11.79 30.83 23.84
N ILE A 149 10.95 29.84 24.14
CA ILE A 149 11.08 28.51 23.56
C ILE A 149 9.75 27.93 23.09
N GLY A 150 9.82 27.10 22.04
CA GLY A 150 8.66 26.37 21.53
C GLY A 150 8.99 25.48 20.33
N GLY A 151 8.34 24.33 20.26
CA GLY A 151 8.40 23.44 19.09
C GLY A 151 7.13 23.55 18.26
N SER A 152 7.22 23.25 16.96
CA SER A 152 6.03 23.14 16.10
C SER A 152 5.17 24.43 16.17
N GLY A 153 3.91 24.35 16.58
CA GLY A 153 3.03 25.52 16.72
C GLY A 153 3.38 26.48 17.85
N GLY A 154 4.05 25.99 18.90
CA GLY A 154 4.64 26.85 19.93
C GLY A 154 5.86 27.61 19.38
N GLY A 155 6.57 27.00 18.42
CA GLY A 155 7.66 27.65 17.69
C GLY A 155 7.16 28.81 16.83
N PHE A 156 6.01 28.66 16.17
CA PHE A 156 5.34 29.77 15.47
C PHE A 156 5.05 30.94 16.42
N ALA A 157 4.41 30.65 17.56
CA ALA A 157 4.07 31.68 18.54
C ALA A 157 5.30 32.41 19.08
N ALA A 158 6.37 31.67 19.42
CA ALA A 158 7.63 32.25 19.84
C ALA A 158 8.22 33.19 18.77
N LEU A 159 8.24 32.78 17.50
CA LEU A 159 8.73 33.61 16.38
C LEU A 159 7.90 34.89 16.19
N ILE A 160 6.57 34.80 16.29
CA ILE A 160 5.69 35.98 16.21
C ILE A 160 5.97 36.92 17.38
N GLN A 161 6.10 36.41 18.60
CA GLN A 161 6.45 37.24 19.76
C GLN A 161 7.82 37.91 19.60
N THR A 162 8.79 37.23 18.99
CA THR A 162 10.10 37.83 18.67
C THR A 162 10.00 39.03 17.72
N SER A 163 8.96 39.09 16.87
CA SER A 163 8.69 40.25 16.01
C SER A 163 7.92 41.39 16.68
N LEU A 164 7.25 41.13 17.81
CA LEU A 164 6.33 42.09 18.44
C LEU A 164 6.84 42.67 19.76
N ILE A 165 7.68 41.94 20.49
CA ILE A 165 8.22 42.33 21.81
C ILE A 165 9.39 43.29 21.63
N LYS A 166 9.41 44.38 22.41
CA LYS A 166 10.45 45.42 22.35
C LYS A 166 11.69 45.06 23.15
N THR A 167 11.51 44.34 24.25
CA THR A 167 12.61 43.80 25.06
C THR A 167 13.50 42.89 24.20
N SER A 168 14.82 42.90 24.45
CA SER A 168 15.75 42.04 23.72
C SER A 168 15.50 40.56 24.06
N LEU A 169 15.34 39.72 23.03
CA LEU A 169 14.97 38.30 23.22
C LEU A 169 16.06 37.34 22.75
N LYS A 170 16.25 36.25 23.50
CA LYS A 170 16.85 35.02 22.97
C LYS A 170 15.71 34.04 22.67
N THR A 171 15.64 33.48 21.46
CA THR A 171 14.56 32.57 21.06
C THR A 171 15.14 31.24 20.61
N ILE A 172 14.70 30.11 21.17
CA ILE A 172 15.10 28.77 20.73
C ILE A 172 13.87 28.00 20.31
N ILE A 173 13.82 27.63 19.05
CA ILE A 173 12.65 26.99 18.43
C ILE A 173 13.09 25.77 17.64
N TRP A 174 12.22 24.75 17.54
CA TRP A 174 12.52 23.55 16.75
C TRP A 174 11.35 23.08 15.91
N ASN A 175 11.65 22.65 14.67
CA ASN A 175 10.68 22.29 13.64
C ASN A 175 9.44 23.21 13.64
N PRO A 176 9.59 24.54 13.72
CA PRO A 176 8.45 25.44 13.87
C PRO A 176 7.57 25.44 12.63
N GLN A 177 6.29 25.76 12.80
CA GLN A 177 5.56 26.36 11.69
C GLN A 177 5.99 27.83 11.53
N THR A 178 6.03 28.29 10.28
CA THR A 178 6.34 29.70 9.94
C THR A 178 5.19 30.37 9.19
N ASN A 179 4.21 29.59 8.73
CA ASN A 179 3.03 30.06 8.03
C ASN A 179 1.87 29.11 8.32
N ILE A 180 0.82 29.59 9.00
CA ILE A 180 -0.33 28.77 9.43
C ILE A 180 -1.03 28.16 8.22
N LYS A 181 -1.16 28.89 7.09
CA LYS A 181 -1.86 28.43 5.88
C LYS A 181 -1.20 27.19 5.25
N LYS A 182 0.10 27.00 5.48
CA LYS A 182 0.89 25.90 4.90
C LYS A 182 0.97 24.68 5.83
N TYR A 183 0.33 24.72 6.99
CA TYR A 183 0.21 23.55 7.84
C TYR A 183 -0.89 22.61 7.34
N HIS A 184 -1.03 21.42 7.94
CA HIS A 184 -2.04 20.44 7.57
C HIS A 184 -3.46 21.05 7.58
N SER A 185 -4.12 21.01 6.42
CA SER A 185 -5.43 21.66 6.17
C SER A 185 -6.47 21.31 7.22
N LYS A 186 -6.55 20.04 7.64
CA LYS A 186 -7.45 19.57 8.70
C LYS A 186 -7.34 20.39 9.99
N HIS A 187 -6.13 20.70 10.44
CA HIS A 187 -5.91 21.45 11.68
C HIS A 187 -6.19 22.94 11.48
N VAL A 188 -5.79 23.50 10.34
CA VAL A 188 -6.04 24.91 10.01
C VAL A 188 -7.55 25.17 9.92
N LEU A 189 -8.27 24.33 9.18
CA LEU A 189 -9.73 24.44 9.04
C LEU A 189 -10.43 24.28 10.39
N LYS A 190 -10.05 23.28 11.20
CA LYS A 190 -10.66 23.07 12.52
C LYS A 190 -10.49 24.29 13.43
N TYR A 191 -9.28 24.87 13.48
CA TYR A 191 -9.02 26.10 14.21
C TYR A 191 -9.87 27.26 13.69
N LEU A 192 -9.89 27.48 12.36
CA LEU A 192 -10.64 28.59 11.78
C LEU A 192 -12.15 28.44 11.99
N PHE A 193 -12.71 27.24 11.87
CA PHE A 193 -14.14 26.98 12.08
C PHE A 193 -14.58 27.18 13.53
N ASP A 194 -13.84 26.61 14.48
CA ASP A 194 -14.27 26.62 15.88
C ASP A 194 -13.95 27.96 16.56
N CYS A 195 -12.87 28.65 16.16
CA CYS A 195 -12.45 29.91 16.78
C CYS A 195 -13.01 31.17 16.11
N PHE A 196 -13.49 31.08 14.86
CA PHE A 196 -14.06 32.22 14.13
C PHE A 196 -15.47 31.88 13.66
N ASP A 197 -16.46 32.65 14.13
CA ASP A 197 -17.86 32.50 13.69
C ASP A 197 -17.93 32.79 12.21
N SER A 198 -18.03 31.74 11.40
CA SER A 198 -18.28 31.89 9.98
C SER A 198 -19.77 31.74 9.72
N ASP A 199 -20.47 32.87 9.58
CA ASP A 199 -21.81 32.92 8.95
C ASP A 199 -21.82 32.40 7.50
N TYR A 200 -20.64 32.03 6.99
CA TYR A 200 -20.41 31.45 5.67
C TYR A 200 -20.48 29.92 5.77
N SER A 201 -21.53 29.31 5.23
CA SER A 201 -21.55 27.86 5.06
C SER A 201 -20.37 27.44 4.18
N TYR A 202 -19.52 26.54 4.70
CA TYR A 202 -18.44 25.88 3.95
C TYR A 202 -18.90 25.35 2.57
N ASN A 203 -20.18 25.03 2.43
CA ASN A 203 -20.80 24.52 1.20
C ASN A 203 -20.72 25.42 -0.05
N ASN A 204 -20.28 26.68 0.06
CA ASN A 204 -20.23 27.64 -1.06
C ASN A 204 -18.81 28.09 -1.47
N PHE A 205 -17.75 27.64 -0.79
CA PHE A 205 -16.36 28.05 -1.08
C PHE A 205 -15.42 26.85 -1.13
N SER A 206 -14.35 26.96 -1.90
CA SER A 206 -13.22 26.02 -1.79
C SER A 206 -12.48 26.21 -0.45
N GLU A 207 -11.79 25.18 0.05
CA GLU A 207 -10.98 25.24 1.28
C GLU A 207 -10.00 26.42 1.26
N PHE A 208 -9.34 26.64 0.11
CA PHE A 208 -8.37 27.72 -0.07
C PHE A 208 -9.00 29.11 0.04
N GLU A 209 -10.18 29.32 -0.56
CA GLU A 209 -10.92 30.59 -0.47
C GLU A 209 -11.39 30.86 0.95
N PHE A 210 -11.89 29.84 1.64
CA PHE A 210 -12.32 29.96 3.04
C PHE A 210 -11.16 30.38 3.95
N ILE A 211 -10.02 29.70 3.86
CA ILE A 211 -8.83 30.01 4.67
C ILE A 211 -8.37 31.46 4.44
N ASN A 212 -8.24 31.87 3.17
CA ASN A 212 -7.76 33.21 2.86
C ASN A 212 -8.74 34.30 3.32
N LYS A 213 -10.03 34.11 3.06
CA LYS A 213 -11.06 35.10 3.41
C LYS A 213 -11.20 35.24 4.93
N THR A 214 -11.18 34.14 5.68
CA THR A 214 -11.27 34.19 7.16
C THR A 214 -10.06 34.90 7.75
N ILE A 215 -8.85 34.64 7.23
CA ILE A 215 -7.62 35.31 7.69
C ILE A 215 -7.66 36.81 7.36
N GLU A 216 -8.11 37.20 6.16
CA GLU A 216 -8.20 38.59 5.73
C GLU A 216 -9.25 39.38 6.54
N LEU A 217 -10.45 38.83 6.71
CA LEU A 217 -11.54 39.48 7.45
C LEU A 217 -11.21 39.73 8.92
N ASN A 218 -10.37 38.88 9.52
CA ASN A 218 -10.00 38.96 10.93
C ASN A 218 -8.59 39.54 11.14
N GLU A 219 -7.92 40.00 10.08
CA GLU A 219 -6.57 40.58 10.11
C GLU A 219 -5.54 39.71 10.86
N LEU A 220 -5.64 38.38 10.72
CA LEU A 220 -4.83 37.45 11.51
C LEU A 220 -3.36 37.48 11.10
N ILE A 221 -2.48 37.47 12.11
CA ILE A 221 -1.04 37.28 11.90
C ILE A 221 -0.81 35.78 11.65
N PHE A 222 -0.72 35.41 10.37
CA PHE A 222 -0.62 34.00 9.94
C PHE A 222 0.76 33.58 9.46
N GLU A 223 1.70 34.51 9.26
CA GLU A 223 3.02 34.27 8.70
C GLU A 223 4.11 35.02 9.47
N VAL A 224 5.26 34.38 9.65
CA VAL A 224 6.45 34.95 10.28
C VAL A 224 7.20 35.81 9.27
N ASP A 225 7.46 37.05 9.63
CA ASP A 225 8.32 37.97 8.89
C ASP A 225 9.58 38.29 9.70
N ILE A 226 10.71 37.69 9.33
CA ILE A 226 11.98 37.84 10.04
C ILE A 226 12.55 39.26 9.95
N ASN A 227 12.11 40.06 8.97
CA ASN A 227 12.56 41.45 8.84
C ASN A 227 11.96 42.36 9.91
N LYS A 228 10.90 41.90 10.61
CA LYS A 228 10.31 42.59 11.75
C LYS A 228 10.99 42.25 13.07
N PHE A 229 11.98 41.36 13.08
CA PHE A 229 12.69 41.03 14.32
C PHE A 229 13.52 42.20 14.81
N ASN A 230 13.45 42.46 16.12
CA ASN A 230 14.31 43.44 16.76
C ASN A 230 15.79 43.07 16.53
N SER A 231 16.61 44.01 16.08
CA SER A 231 18.03 43.78 15.76
C SER A 231 18.87 43.30 16.95
N ARG A 232 18.38 43.47 18.18
CA ARG A 232 19.00 42.97 19.42
C ARG A 232 18.56 41.55 19.77
N SER A 233 17.44 41.10 19.21
CA SER A 233 16.92 39.75 19.42
C SER A 233 17.66 38.75 18.54
N LYS A 234 17.80 37.52 19.05
CA LYS A 234 18.49 36.44 18.36
C LYS A 234 17.65 35.18 18.41
N VAL A 235 17.63 34.44 17.30
CA VAL A 235 16.81 33.23 17.13
C VAL A 235 17.69 32.05 16.75
N LEU A 236 17.66 30.98 17.54
CA LEU A 236 18.19 29.67 17.20
C LEU A 236 17.04 28.78 16.70
N TYR A 237 17.00 28.55 15.41
CA TYR A 237 16.09 27.65 14.73
C TYR A 237 16.76 26.28 14.59
N LEU A 238 16.20 25.28 15.25
CA LEU A 238 16.67 23.91 15.21
C LEU A 238 15.80 23.11 14.22
N GLN A 239 16.35 22.72 13.06
CA GLN A 239 15.62 21.92 12.06
C GLN A 239 16.07 20.46 12.08
N ASN A 240 15.12 19.56 12.34
CA ASN A 240 15.33 18.13 12.13
C ASN A 240 15.42 17.91 10.61
N ILE A 241 16.54 17.38 10.13
CA ILE A 241 16.76 17.07 8.70
C ILE A 241 15.78 15.99 8.19
N PHE A 242 15.17 15.31 9.14
CA PHE A 242 14.22 14.24 9.01
C PHE A 242 12.78 14.74 9.21
N ASP A 243 12.45 15.97 8.84
CA ASP A 243 11.08 16.50 8.89
C ASP A 243 10.70 17.16 7.56
N ASP A 244 10.48 16.32 6.54
CA ASP A 244 10.25 16.75 5.15
C ASP A 244 9.08 17.74 5.04
N PHE A 245 7.99 17.51 5.79
CA PHE A 245 6.83 18.37 5.77
C PHE A 245 7.16 19.79 6.27
N HIS A 246 7.83 19.93 7.43
CA HIS A 246 8.18 21.27 7.95
C HIS A 246 9.32 21.91 7.17
N ILE A 247 10.25 21.12 6.64
CA ILE A 247 11.27 21.62 5.71
C ILE A 247 10.59 22.27 4.51
N GLU A 248 9.71 21.54 3.82
CA GLU A 248 9.09 21.98 2.57
C GLU A 248 8.10 23.14 2.78
N ASN A 249 7.25 23.05 3.80
CA ASN A 249 6.12 23.96 3.98
C ASN A 249 6.40 25.14 4.93
N HIS A 250 7.48 25.08 5.72
CA HIS A 250 7.77 26.13 6.71
C HIS A 250 9.20 26.67 6.63
N MET A 251 10.22 25.82 6.67
CA MET A 251 11.61 26.29 6.62
C MET A 251 11.95 26.89 5.24
N LEU A 252 11.68 26.18 4.14
CA LEU A 252 11.99 26.67 2.79
C LEU A 252 11.26 27.98 2.45
N PRO A 253 9.96 28.17 2.78
CA PRO A 253 9.32 29.47 2.63
C PRO A 253 9.97 30.59 3.42
N LEU A 254 10.42 30.33 4.66
CA LEU A 254 11.18 31.29 5.47
C LEU A 254 12.54 31.62 4.85
N LEU A 255 13.21 30.62 4.26
CA LEU A 255 14.47 30.83 3.57
C LEU A 255 14.29 31.76 2.36
N LYS A 256 13.19 31.60 1.62
CA LYS A 256 12.88 32.43 0.44
C LYS A 256 12.56 33.88 0.77
N SER A 257 12.14 34.19 2.00
CA SER A 257 11.79 35.56 2.42
C SER A 257 12.94 36.35 3.05
N GLY A 258 14.13 35.73 3.19
CA GLY A 258 15.29 36.33 3.85
C GLY A 258 16.58 36.22 3.05
N GLU A 259 17.57 37.04 3.45
CA GLU A 259 18.95 36.87 3.02
C GLU A 259 19.72 35.98 4.01
N TRP A 260 20.45 34.99 3.49
CA TRP A 260 21.12 33.97 4.29
C TRP A 260 22.57 33.78 3.85
N VAL A 261 23.46 33.73 4.83
CA VAL A 261 24.86 33.33 4.70
C VAL A 261 25.00 31.93 5.26
N GLN A 262 25.59 31.03 4.49
CA GLN A 262 25.79 29.66 4.91
C GLN A 262 27.18 29.47 5.53
N ASN A 263 27.24 28.77 6.67
CA ASN A 263 28.46 28.35 7.33
C ASN A 263 28.36 26.89 7.79
N ASN A 264 29.09 25.96 7.16
CA ASN A 264 29.03 24.51 7.44
C ASN A 264 27.58 23.97 7.45
N ASN A 265 27.11 23.44 8.58
CA ASN A 265 25.78 22.85 8.80
C ASN A 265 24.75 23.88 9.33
N SER A 266 24.95 25.15 9.01
CA SER A 266 24.10 26.22 9.52
C SER A 266 23.86 27.33 8.51
N LEU A 267 22.73 28.01 8.66
CA LEU A 267 22.36 29.21 7.91
C LEU A 267 22.22 30.37 8.88
N THR A 268 22.73 31.54 8.51
CA THR A 268 22.66 32.75 9.32
C THR A 268 22.06 33.88 8.51
N SER A 269 21.07 34.57 9.05
CA SER A 269 20.50 35.78 8.45
C SER A 269 21.07 37.03 9.09
N ASN A 270 21.12 38.12 8.32
CA ASN A 270 21.46 39.46 8.81
C ASN A 270 20.53 39.94 9.95
N ASN A 271 19.31 39.38 10.03
CA ASN A 271 18.32 39.67 11.07
C ASN A 271 18.51 38.87 12.37
N GLY A 272 19.67 38.21 12.57
CA GLY A 272 19.97 37.52 13.82
C GLY A 272 19.29 36.16 13.99
N VAL A 273 18.97 35.50 12.88
CA VAL A 273 18.41 34.13 12.86
C VAL A 273 19.50 33.14 12.48
N TYR A 274 19.67 32.09 13.27
CA TYR A 274 20.64 31.01 13.07
C TYR A 274 19.86 29.70 12.95
N ILE A 275 19.89 29.08 11.77
CA ILE A 275 19.30 27.77 11.53
C ILE A 275 20.39 26.72 11.66
N GLU A 276 20.20 25.78 12.58
CA GLU A 276 21.08 24.64 12.79
C GLU A 276 20.33 23.35 12.42
N PHE A 277 20.99 22.52 11.62
CA PHE A 277 20.44 21.25 11.16
C PHE A 277 20.88 20.10 12.07
N GLY A 278 19.95 19.25 12.49
CA GLY A 278 20.24 18.09 13.32
C GLY A 278 19.43 16.85 12.97
N SER A 279 19.88 15.71 13.47
CA SER A 279 19.17 14.42 13.40
C SER A 279 18.64 14.08 14.80
N TRP A 280 17.40 14.44 15.07
CA TRP A 280 16.80 14.28 16.41
C TRP A 280 15.74 13.18 16.48
N GLY A 281 15.55 12.44 15.39
CA GLY A 281 14.64 11.30 15.26
C GLY A 281 13.95 11.28 13.90
N ASP A 282 13.26 10.19 13.56
CA ASP A 282 12.47 10.11 12.33
C ASP A 282 11.21 10.99 12.38
N GLY A 283 10.70 11.38 11.21
CA GLY A 283 9.60 12.32 11.04
C GLY A 283 9.71 13.63 11.84
N HIS A 284 8.55 14.14 12.28
CA HIS A 284 8.43 15.35 13.09
C HIS A 284 8.87 15.11 14.56
N SER A 285 10.14 14.75 14.76
CA SER A 285 10.73 14.50 16.08
C SER A 285 11.31 15.78 16.69
N PRO A 286 10.99 16.10 17.97
CA PRO A 286 11.55 17.25 18.65
C PRO A 286 13.03 17.04 19.04
N VAL A 287 13.72 18.13 19.35
CA VAL A 287 15.07 18.07 19.94
C VAL A 287 15.01 17.38 21.31
N LYS A 288 15.97 16.51 21.61
CA LYS A 288 16.05 15.83 22.92
C LYS A 288 16.18 16.84 24.06
N LYS A 289 15.47 16.61 25.18
CA LYS A 289 15.43 17.51 26.36
C LYS A 289 16.84 17.86 26.86
N ASP A 290 17.72 16.88 26.99
CA ASP A 290 19.10 17.09 27.48
C ASP A 290 19.92 18.03 26.60
N ILE A 291 19.68 18.01 25.28
CA ILE A 291 20.32 18.93 24.34
C ILE A 291 19.77 20.33 24.56
N LEU A 292 18.45 20.49 24.68
CA LEU A 292 17.83 21.79 24.97
C LEU A 292 18.34 22.37 26.30
N ILE A 293 18.48 21.55 27.34
CA ILE A 293 19.04 21.96 28.64
C ILE A 293 20.47 22.48 28.47
N LYS A 294 21.34 21.75 27.76
CA LYS A 294 22.73 22.17 27.51
C LYS A 294 22.80 23.51 26.75
N ILE A 295 21.96 23.68 25.73
CA ILE A 295 21.87 24.93 24.96
C ILE A 295 21.46 26.08 25.89
N ILE A 296 20.40 25.91 26.68
CA ILE A 296 19.87 26.96 27.54
C ILE A 296 20.86 27.31 28.67
N LEU A 297 21.49 26.31 29.31
CA LEU A 297 22.52 26.55 30.33
C LEU A 297 23.72 27.33 29.78
N SER A 298 24.14 27.03 28.54
CA SER A 298 25.20 27.79 27.88
C SER A 298 24.82 29.27 27.73
N LEU A 299 23.57 29.57 27.36
CA LEU A 299 23.08 30.95 27.21
C LEU A 299 22.99 31.70 28.54
N ILE A 300 22.57 31.02 29.62
CA ILE A 300 22.48 31.59 30.97
C ILE A 300 23.88 31.93 31.50
N ASN A 301 24.87 31.08 31.22
CA ASN A 301 26.26 31.27 31.64
C ASN A 301 27.04 32.31 30.80
N GLY A 302 26.34 33.16 30.04
CA GLY A 302 26.95 34.22 29.21
C GLY A 302 27.42 33.76 27.83
N GLY A 303 27.11 32.53 27.41
CA GLY A 303 27.40 32.02 26.08
C GLY A 303 26.59 32.72 24.99
N ASN A 304 27.16 32.79 23.79
CA ASN A 304 26.48 33.33 22.62
C ASN A 304 25.52 32.29 22.03
N ILE A 305 24.38 32.73 21.51
CA ILE A 305 23.40 31.87 20.83
C ILE A 305 23.93 31.23 19.53
N GLU A 306 25.08 31.73 19.05
CA GLU A 306 25.81 31.23 17.89
C GLU A 306 26.77 30.06 18.23
N GLU A 307 27.15 29.90 19.50
CA GLU A 307 28.15 28.93 19.98
C GLU A 307 27.69 27.47 20.21
N PRO A 308 26.38 27.14 20.38
CA PRO A 308 25.96 25.74 20.62
C PRO A 308 26.34 24.73 19.52
N ARG A 309 26.90 25.20 18.40
CA ARG A 309 27.58 24.38 17.38
C ARG A 309 28.54 23.35 17.97
N LEU A 310 29.32 23.70 19.00
CA LEU A 310 30.35 22.80 19.55
C LEU A 310 29.79 21.61 20.34
N THR A 311 28.55 21.68 20.84
CA THR A 311 27.91 20.58 21.59
C THR A 311 27.03 19.68 20.69
N LEU A 312 26.68 20.16 19.50
CA LEU A 312 25.86 19.45 18.51
C LEU A 312 26.70 18.70 17.45
N ILE A 313 28.02 18.96 17.38
CA ILE A 313 28.95 18.24 16.51
C ILE A 313 29.41 16.96 17.21
N ASN A 314 28.68 15.87 16.98
CA ASN A 314 29.26 14.54 16.80
C ASN A 314 28.37 13.80 15.80
N ASP A 315 29.00 13.32 14.72
CA ASP A 315 28.44 12.61 13.56
C ASP A 315 27.78 13.42 12.42
N PHE A 316 28.50 14.37 11.84
CA PHE A 316 28.14 14.94 10.52
C PHE A 316 29.32 14.91 9.53
N SER A 317 29.62 13.73 8.98
CA SER A 317 30.48 13.59 7.79
C SER A 317 29.68 13.66 6.46
N CYS A 318 28.34 13.76 6.52
CA CYS A 318 27.45 13.65 5.35
C CYS A 318 26.92 14.97 4.79
N LEU A 319 27.00 16.09 5.50
CA LEU A 319 26.62 17.41 4.97
C LEU A 319 27.86 18.03 4.29
N ARG A 320 28.18 17.54 3.08
CA ARG A 320 29.13 18.22 2.21
C ARG A 320 28.58 19.61 1.89
N LYS A 321 29.43 20.63 2.03
CA LYS A 321 29.22 22.06 1.72
C LYS A 321 28.03 22.30 0.79
N PHE A 322 26.86 22.67 1.32
CA PHE A 322 25.92 23.41 0.49
C PHE A 322 26.61 24.70 0.07
N THR A 323 26.31 25.21 -1.11
CA THR A 323 26.83 26.51 -1.53
C THR A 323 25.62 27.32 -1.93
N ILE A 324 25.13 28.16 -1.02
CA ILE A 324 24.33 29.32 -1.42
C ILE A 324 25.34 30.32 -1.99
N ASN A 325 25.68 30.20 -3.27
CA ASN A 325 26.31 31.30 -3.99
C ASN A 325 25.62 31.51 -5.33
N GLN A 326 25.02 32.70 -5.43
CA GLN A 326 24.87 33.41 -6.68
C GLN A 326 26.26 33.46 -7.34
N GLY A 327 26.44 32.75 -8.46
CA GLY A 327 27.63 32.88 -9.31
C GLY A 327 28.75 31.84 -9.15
N VAL A 328 28.43 30.55 -8.93
CA VAL A 328 29.44 29.48 -9.11
C VAL A 328 29.42 28.99 -10.57
N SER A 329 30.61 28.85 -11.16
CA SER A 329 30.91 28.21 -12.44
C SER A 329 30.06 26.93 -12.66
N PRO A 330 29.59 26.63 -13.88
CA PRO A 330 28.53 25.66 -14.09
C PRO A 330 28.95 24.28 -13.57
N ILE A 331 28.20 23.79 -12.58
CA ILE A 331 28.21 22.37 -12.21
C ILE A 331 27.94 21.59 -13.50
N ALA A 332 28.85 20.69 -13.89
CA ALA A 332 28.64 19.86 -15.05
C ALA A 332 27.64 18.75 -14.69
N LEU A 333 26.53 18.65 -15.44
CA LEU A 333 25.67 17.47 -15.41
C LEU A 333 26.27 16.44 -16.37
N SER A 334 26.86 15.34 -15.89
CA SER A 334 27.18 14.21 -16.75
C SER A 334 25.89 13.47 -17.15
N TYR A 335 25.95 12.68 -18.21
CA TYR A 335 24.80 11.96 -18.74
C TYR A 335 25.24 10.65 -19.39
N GLU A 336 24.36 9.66 -19.35
CA GLU A 336 24.56 8.35 -19.97
C GLU A 336 23.38 8.05 -20.90
N PHE A 337 23.66 7.77 -22.16
CA PHE A 337 22.68 7.26 -23.13
C PHE A 337 22.78 5.74 -23.19
N PHE A 338 21.65 5.07 -23.09
CA PHE A 338 21.59 3.61 -23.17
C PHE A 338 20.27 3.16 -23.78
N LYS A 339 20.23 1.90 -24.22
CA LYS A 339 19.08 1.30 -24.88
C LYS A 339 18.62 0.10 -24.03
N ILE A 340 17.32 -0.05 -23.85
CA ILE A 340 16.70 -1.22 -23.21
C ILE A 340 15.46 -1.52 -24.04
N ASN A 341 15.08 -2.74 -24.41
CA ASN A 341 13.75 -2.88 -25.07
C ASN A 341 13.65 -2.49 -26.55
N SER A 342 14.75 -2.16 -27.23
CA SER A 342 14.73 -1.24 -28.41
C SER A 342 14.31 0.20 -28.11
N LYS A 343 14.07 0.52 -26.84
CA LYS A 343 13.74 1.84 -26.30
C LYS A 343 14.99 2.60 -25.88
N LYS A 344 15.06 3.90 -26.16
CA LYS A 344 16.20 4.78 -25.88
C LYS A 344 15.97 5.50 -24.56
N PHE A 345 16.95 5.52 -23.68
CA PHE A 345 16.89 6.19 -22.39
C PHE A 345 18.08 7.12 -22.17
N ILE A 346 17.87 8.10 -21.31
CA ILE A 346 18.92 8.98 -20.80
C ILE A 346 18.90 8.98 -19.27
N LYS A 347 20.07 8.80 -18.66
CA LYS A 347 20.30 8.97 -17.22
C LYS A 347 21.09 10.25 -17.00
N ILE A 348 20.62 11.10 -16.09
CA ILE A 348 21.33 12.28 -15.64
C ILE A 348 22.24 11.89 -14.47
N VAL A 349 23.53 12.10 -14.62
CA VAL A 349 24.52 11.82 -13.57
C VAL A 349 25.01 13.16 -13.02
N PRO A 350 24.66 13.56 -11.80
CA PRO A 350 25.28 14.73 -11.20
C PRO A 350 26.72 14.39 -10.82
N ASP A 351 27.67 15.27 -11.14
CA ASP A 351 29.07 15.10 -10.73
C ASP A 351 29.18 15.05 -9.19
N SER A 352 30.14 14.24 -8.71
CA SER A 352 30.21 13.49 -7.43
C SER A 352 30.22 14.26 -6.09
N LEU A 353 29.52 15.39 -5.98
CA LEU A 353 29.54 16.24 -4.78
C LEU A 353 28.17 16.45 -4.11
N ILE A 354 27.08 15.85 -4.60
CA ILE A 354 25.72 16.12 -4.11
C ILE A 354 25.00 14.83 -3.71
N ASN A 355 24.32 14.85 -2.55
CA ASN A 355 23.48 13.75 -2.10
C ASN A 355 22.24 13.60 -3.02
N LEU A 356 22.15 12.48 -3.75
CA LEU A 356 21.11 12.19 -4.73
C LEU A 356 19.69 12.20 -4.14
N SER A 357 19.54 11.94 -2.84
CA SER A 357 18.22 11.88 -2.16
C SER A 357 17.46 13.22 -2.13
N GLN A 358 18.14 14.33 -2.44
CA GLN A 358 17.59 15.69 -2.35
C GLN A 358 17.57 16.44 -3.70
N ILE A 359 17.75 15.73 -4.83
CA ILE A 359 17.72 16.31 -6.18
C ILE A 359 16.52 15.79 -6.96
N GLN A 360 15.89 16.67 -7.73
CA GLN A 360 14.91 16.34 -8.75
C GLN A 360 15.47 16.66 -10.13
N PHE A 361 15.09 15.87 -11.13
CA PHE A 361 15.63 15.93 -12.48
C PHE A 361 14.51 16.19 -13.48
N ALA A 362 14.75 17.00 -14.51
CA ALA A 362 13.80 17.22 -15.59
C ALA A 362 14.50 17.24 -16.95
N ILE A 363 13.75 16.97 -18.02
CA ILE A 363 14.27 16.96 -19.39
C ILE A 363 13.32 17.66 -20.35
N TYR A 364 13.84 18.57 -21.18
CA TYR A 364 13.12 19.16 -22.31
C TYR A 364 13.70 18.66 -23.63
N PHE A 365 12.83 18.19 -24.52
CA PHE A 365 13.16 17.76 -25.87
C PHE A 365 12.85 18.88 -26.85
N ILE A 366 13.78 19.15 -27.77
CA ILE A 366 13.72 20.27 -28.71
C ILE A 366 13.98 19.76 -30.14
N LYS A 367 13.12 20.16 -31.07
CA LYS A 367 13.26 19.89 -32.51
C LYS A 367 13.07 21.19 -33.28
N ASN A 368 13.93 21.50 -34.26
CA ASN A 368 13.89 22.73 -35.05
C ASN A 368 13.80 24.01 -34.18
N ASN A 369 14.56 24.08 -33.08
CA ASN A 369 14.49 25.15 -32.07
C ASN A 369 13.15 25.30 -31.32
N GLU A 370 12.19 24.39 -31.48
CA GLU A 370 10.94 24.39 -30.72
C GLU A 370 10.90 23.28 -29.68
N ARG A 371 10.33 23.58 -28.51
CA ARG A 371 10.19 22.62 -27.42
C ARG A 371 9.02 21.70 -27.71
N ILE A 372 9.30 20.44 -27.99
CA ILE A 372 8.28 19.46 -28.40
C ILE A 372 7.75 18.62 -27.24
N LYS A 373 8.54 18.42 -26.17
CA LYS A 373 8.12 17.63 -25.00
C LYS A 373 8.89 18.01 -23.74
N VAL A 374 8.21 17.96 -22.60
CA VAL A 374 8.78 18.20 -21.26
C VAL A 374 8.46 17.03 -20.36
N LEU A 375 9.50 16.47 -19.74
CA LEU A 375 9.39 15.58 -18.60
C LEU A 375 9.81 16.38 -17.36
N TRP A 376 8.84 16.66 -16.50
CA TRP A 376 9.01 17.53 -15.33
C TRP A 376 9.78 16.84 -14.19
N TYR A 377 10.13 17.63 -13.18
CA TYR A 377 11.01 17.27 -12.08
C TYR A 377 10.60 15.98 -11.36
N GLN A 378 11.47 14.96 -11.38
CA GLN A 378 11.32 13.66 -10.71
C GLN A 378 12.59 13.30 -9.94
N LYS A 379 12.49 12.58 -8.81
CA LYS A 379 13.66 12.19 -8.00
C LYS A 379 14.54 11.12 -8.69
N ILE A 380 13.97 10.42 -9.67
CA ILE A 380 14.65 9.36 -10.43
C ILE A 380 15.42 10.01 -11.59
N PRO A 381 16.74 9.79 -11.73
CA PRO A 381 17.54 10.44 -12.77
C PRO A 381 17.37 9.85 -14.19
N PHE A 382 16.34 9.04 -14.44
CA PHE A 382 16.16 8.24 -15.66
C PHE A 382 14.93 8.66 -16.48
N PHE A 383 15.08 8.79 -17.80
CA PHE A 383 14.02 9.26 -18.70
C PHE A 383 13.96 8.46 -20.02
N ASP A 384 12.74 8.09 -20.44
CA ASP A 384 12.44 7.40 -21.71
C ASP A 384 12.36 8.42 -22.88
N MET A 385 13.02 8.10 -23.99
CA MET A 385 13.13 8.92 -25.20
C MET A 385 12.66 8.20 -26.47
N SER A 386 12.07 7.01 -26.35
CA SER A 386 11.94 6.06 -27.46
C SER A 386 11.02 6.49 -28.59
N ASP A 387 10.07 7.37 -28.29
CA ASP A 387 9.06 7.86 -29.23
C ASP A 387 9.15 9.38 -29.42
N ILE A 388 10.32 9.97 -29.10
CA ILE A 388 10.55 11.39 -29.18
C ILE A 388 11.59 11.65 -30.25
N ASP A 389 11.17 12.32 -31.31
CA ASP A 389 12.04 12.76 -32.39
C ASP A 389 12.48 14.21 -32.09
N PHE A 390 13.75 14.42 -31.75
CA PHE A 390 14.32 15.71 -31.34
C PHE A 390 15.71 15.89 -31.94
N ASP A 391 16.22 17.13 -31.95
CA ASP A 391 17.60 17.45 -32.35
C ASP A 391 18.47 17.78 -31.13
N THR A 392 17.85 18.27 -30.06
CA THR A 392 18.53 18.76 -28.86
C THR A 392 17.75 18.38 -27.60
N VAL A 393 18.46 18.03 -26.53
CA VAL A 393 17.87 17.77 -25.21
C VAL A 393 18.47 18.69 -24.14
N HIS A 394 17.61 19.29 -23.32
CA HIS A 394 17.98 20.11 -22.19
C HIS A 394 17.75 19.31 -20.90
N LEU A 395 18.82 19.03 -20.18
CA LEU A 395 18.80 18.36 -18.89
C LEU A 395 18.73 19.39 -17.77
N PHE A 396 18.01 19.06 -16.72
CA PHE A 396 17.89 19.89 -15.53
C PHE A 396 18.06 19.04 -14.28
N ALA A 397 18.77 19.59 -13.30
CA ALA A 397 18.77 19.12 -11.93
C ALA A 397 18.37 20.29 -11.03
N LEU A 398 17.49 20.01 -10.07
CA LEU A 398 16.95 20.95 -9.10
C LEU A 398 17.21 20.38 -7.71
N ASP A 399 17.97 21.09 -6.87
CA ASP A 399 18.09 20.69 -5.47
C ASP A 399 16.86 21.12 -4.65
N PHE A 400 16.76 20.64 -3.42
CA PHE A 400 15.66 20.99 -2.51
C PHE A 400 15.58 22.48 -2.15
N LEU A 401 16.64 23.26 -2.38
CA LEU A 401 16.67 24.72 -2.18
C LEU A 401 16.15 25.48 -3.42
N GLY A 402 15.92 24.80 -4.54
CA GLY A 402 15.47 25.38 -5.80
C GLY A 402 16.62 25.84 -6.70
N ASN A 403 17.87 25.52 -6.38
CA ASN A 403 19.00 25.79 -7.27
C ASN A 403 18.92 24.88 -8.48
N LYS A 404 19.02 25.48 -9.67
CA LYS A 404 18.85 24.79 -10.94
C LYS A 404 20.17 24.73 -11.69
N VAL A 405 20.62 23.52 -11.99
CA VAL A 405 21.71 23.26 -12.94
C VAL A 405 21.09 22.76 -14.25
N GLN A 406 21.64 23.18 -15.38
CA GLN A 406 21.15 22.74 -16.69
C GLN A 406 22.30 22.39 -17.64
N ARG A 407 22.06 21.47 -18.57
CA ARG A 407 22.99 21.12 -19.65
C ARG A 407 22.23 20.88 -20.94
N VAL A 408 22.78 21.38 -22.05
CA VAL A 408 22.22 21.20 -23.39
C VAL A 408 23.08 20.19 -24.17
N ILE A 409 22.44 19.27 -24.88
CA ILE A 409 23.10 18.21 -25.65
C ILE A 409 22.51 18.19 -27.06
N SER A 410 23.37 18.29 -28.08
CA SER A 410 23.00 18.05 -29.49
C SER A 410 23.17 16.57 -29.84
N LEU A 411 22.20 16.01 -30.57
CA LEU A 411 22.18 14.61 -30.98
C LEU A 411 23.30 14.21 -31.94
N ASP A 412 23.83 15.16 -32.70
CA ASP A 412 24.91 14.92 -33.68
C ASP A 412 26.21 14.38 -33.05
N ASN A 413 26.34 14.49 -31.72
CA ASN A 413 27.51 14.09 -30.94
C ASN A 413 27.27 12.92 -29.97
N ILE A 414 26.15 12.19 -30.09
CA ILE A 414 25.80 11.11 -29.16
C ILE A 414 26.27 9.76 -29.70
N ILE A 415 27.27 9.18 -29.04
CA ILE A 415 27.56 7.76 -29.16
C ILE A 415 26.61 7.02 -28.22
N ILE A 416 25.56 6.41 -28.78
CA ILE A 416 24.69 5.50 -28.02
C ILE A 416 25.51 4.23 -27.77
N GLN A 417 25.88 3.97 -26.53
CA GLN A 417 26.42 2.65 -26.19
C GLN A 417 25.28 1.63 -26.32
N GLU A 418 25.42 0.74 -27.30
CA GLU A 418 24.54 -0.43 -27.43
C GLU A 418 24.85 -1.39 -26.29
N THR A 419 24.17 -1.19 -25.18
CA THR A 419 23.99 -2.23 -24.18
C THR A 419 22.67 -2.91 -24.52
N GLU A 420 22.72 -4.07 -25.17
CA GLU A 420 21.56 -4.95 -25.23
C GLU A 420 21.27 -5.42 -23.81
N ILE A 421 20.42 -4.67 -23.11
CA ILE A 421 19.88 -5.08 -21.84
C ILE A 421 18.40 -5.35 -22.09
N ASN A 422 18.04 -6.62 -22.06
CA ASN A 422 16.66 -7.07 -22.09
C ASN A 422 15.90 -6.35 -20.96
N SER A 423 14.82 -5.63 -21.28
CA SER A 423 13.97 -4.94 -20.29
C SER A 423 13.17 -5.90 -19.41
N GLU A 424 13.13 -7.16 -19.80
CA GLU A 424 12.70 -8.25 -18.94
C GLU A 424 13.78 -8.50 -17.87
N ASP A 425 15.07 -8.35 -18.18
CA ASP A 425 16.20 -8.66 -17.30
C ASP A 425 16.68 -7.53 -16.37
N PHE A 426 16.15 -6.31 -16.47
CA PHE A 426 16.44 -5.28 -15.45
C PHE A 426 15.72 -5.55 -14.11
N TYR A 427 14.67 -6.40 -14.12
CA TYR A 427 13.98 -6.87 -12.91
C TYR A 427 13.60 -8.37 -12.92
N ASN A 428 13.98 -9.18 -13.93
CA ASN A 428 13.67 -10.63 -13.97
C ASN A 428 14.48 -11.47 -13.00
N SER A 429 15.63 -10.99 -12.54
CA SER A 429 16.31 -11.61 -11.41
C SER A 429 15.77 -10.95 -10.14
N LYS A 430 15.36 -11.75 -9.14
CA LYS A 430 15.11 -11.24 -7.78
C LYS A 430 16.28 -10.38 -7.26
N LEU A 431 17.47 -10.60 -7.81
CA LEU A 431 18.72 -9.90 -7.58
C LEU A 431 18.63 -8.40 -7.89
N SER A 432 18.07 -8.02 -9.04
CA SER A 432 17.93 -6.61 -9.43
C SER A 432 16.81 -5.90 -8.67
N VAL A 433 15.73 -6.62 -8.30
CA VAL A 433 14.70 -6.08 -7.39
C VAL A 433 15.27 -5.86 -5.99
N GLY A 434 16.01 -6.83 -5.45
CA GLY A 434 16.66 -6.73 -4.14
C GLY A 434 17.70 -5.60 -4.09
N ALA A 435 18.56 -5.50 -5.11
CA ALA A 435 19.50 -4.39 -5.25
C ALA A 435 18.80 -3.04 -5.25
N ASN A 436 17.71 -2.89 -6.03
CA ASN A 436 16.97 -1.64 -6.10
C ASN A 436 16.26 -1.26 -4.79
N ILE A 437 15.82 -2.24 -4.00
CA ILE A 437 15.31 -1.98 -2.65
C ILE A 437 16.44 -1.46 -1.76
N ILE A 438 17.63 -2.06 -1.81
CA ILE A 438 18.76 -1.66 -0.96
C ILE A 438 19.35 -0.31 -1.38
N GLU A 439 19.50 -0.07 -2.68
CA GLU A 439 20.16 1.12 -3.23
C GLU A 439 19.22 2.32 -3.34
N ASN A 440 17.92 2.09 -3.57
CA ASN A 440 16.96 3.15 -3.89
C ASN A 440 15.69 3.15 -3.02
N ASN A 441 15.52 2.16 -2.13
CA ASN A 441 14.28 1.92 -1.37
C ASN A 441 13.02 1.77 -2.25
N VAL A 442 13.20 1.30 -3.48
CA VAL A 442 12.12 1.10 -4.44
C VAL A 442 11.90 -0.39 -4.66
N TRP A 443 10.71 -0.84 -4.28
CA TRP A 443 10.26 -2.21 -4.51
C TRP A 443 9.48 -2.29 -5.82
N PHE A 444 9.91 -3.17 -6.72
CA PHE A 444 9.08 -3.61 -7.84
C PHE A 444 8.09 -4.66 -7.32
N ALA A 445 6.92 -4.19 -6.90
CA ALA A 445 5.89 -5.05 -6.36
C ALA A 445 5.16 -5.79 -7.50
N PRO A 446 4.99 -7.12 -7.39
CA PRO A 446 4.29 -7.88 -8.42
C PRO A 446 2.89 -7.33 -8.63
N LYS A 447 2.50 -7.14 -9.89
CA LYS A 447 1.18 -6.61 -10.31
C LYS A 447 0.92 -5.14 -9.94
N PHE A 448 1.84 -4.46 -9.23
CA PHE A 448 1.70 -3.07 -8.79
C PHE A 448 2.83 -2.13 -9.30
N GLY A 449 3.93 -2.68 -9.81
CA GLY A 449 5.04 -1.89 -10.35
C GLY A 449 5.97 -1.33 -9.28
N CYS A 450 6.76 -0.31 -9.63
CA CYS A 450 7.71 0.31 -8.72
C CYS A 450 7.01 1.19 -7.67
N VAL A 451 7.26 0.92 -6.40
CA VAL A 451 6.79 1.72 -5.27
C VAL A 451 7.93 1.95 -4.30
N THR A 452 8.12 3.20 -3.87
CA THR A 452 9.02 3.51 -2.77
C THR A 452 8.44 2.97 -1.48
N LEU A 453 9.17 2.09 -0.77
CA LEU A 453 8.66 1.42 0.42
C LEU A 453 8.36 2.37 1.57
N GLY A 454 9.04 3.52 1.61
CA GLY A 454 8.82 4.55 2.62
C GLY A 454 9.85 5.67 2.52
N PRO A 455 9.71 6.73 3.32
CA PRO A 455 10.72 7.78 3.40
C PRO A 455 12.03 7.23 3.98
N ARG A 456 13.16 7.85 3.61
CA ARG A 456 14.48 7.67 4.25
C ARG A 456 15.01 6.25 4.34
N PHE A 457 14.83 5.47 3.28
CA PHE A 457 15.26 4.07 3.28
C PHE A 457 14.59 3.23 4.38
N GLY A 458 13.42 3.64 4.88
CA GLY A 458 12.57 2.86 5.76
C GLY A 458 11.35 2.30 5.05
N VAL A 459 10.57 1.46 5.75
CA VAL A 459 9.29 0.94 5.26
C VAL A 459 8.17 1.70 5.95
N ASP A 460 7.36 2.41 5.16
CA ASP A 460 6.07 2.95 5.60
C ASP A 460 5.06 1.80 5.55
N TRP A 461 4.70 1.29 6.73
CA TRP A 461 3.81 0.14 6.82
C TRP A 461 2.33 0.46 6.58
N GLU A 462 1.98 1.74 6.49
CA GLU A 462 0.62 2.21 6.21
C GLU A 462 0.45 2.66 4.75
N ILE A 463 1.52 2.64 3.95
CA ILE A 463 1.48 3.08 2.54
C ILE A 463 0.47 2.23 1.74
N ASN A 464 -0.47 2.92 1.07
CA ASN A 464 -1.48 2.29 0.21
C ASN A 464 -1.77 3.15 -1.02
N PRO A 465 -0.81 3.29 -1.96
CA PRO A 465 -0.92 4.24 -3.06
C PRO A 465 -1.97 3.84 -4.09
N PHE A 466 -2.40 2.57 -4.08
CA PHE A 466 -3.38 2.02 -5.01
C PHE A 466 -4.78 1.87 -4.40
N ASN A 467 -4.96 2.25 -3.13
CA ASN A 467 -6.17 1.97 -2.36
C ASN A 467 -6.64 0.51 -2.51
N ASN A 468 -5.70 -0.44 -2.44
CA ASN A 468 -5.92 -1.83 -2.83
C ASN A 468 -5.58 -2.79 -1.69
N ARG A 469 -6.53 -3.66 -1.30
CA ARG A 469 -6.32 -4.64 -0.22
C ARG A 469 -5.16 -5.60 -0.51
N SER A 470 -5.01 -6.08 -1.75
CA SER A 470 -3.94 -7.00 -2.11
C SER A 470 -2.57 -6.34 -2.01
N TRP A 471 -2.46 -5.04 -2.31
CA TRP A 471 -1.24 -4.27 -2.05
C TRP A 471 -0.88 -4.28 -0.55
N VAL A 472 -1.84 -3.89 0.31
CA VAL A 472 -1.63 -3.85 1.77
C VAL A 472 -1.25 -5.23 2.31
N TRP A 473 -1.90 -6.28 1.81
CA TRP A 473 -1.57 -7.66 2.17
C TRP A 473 -0.14 -8.05 1.77
N LEU A 474 0.31 -7.71 0.56
CA LEU A 474 1.69 -7.99 0.12
C LEU A 474 2.74 -7.25 0.97
N LEU A 475 2.45 -5.99 1.33
CA LEU A 475 3.31 -5.19 2.20
C LEU A 475 3.40 -5.81 3.59
N GLN A 476 2.25 -6.07 4.21
CA GLN A 476 2.16 -6.56 5.59
C GLN A 476 2.78 -7.95 5.74
N GLN A 477 2.66 -8.85 4.76
CA GLN A 477 3.35 -10.15 4.81
C GLN A 477 4.88 -10.10 4.56
N TRP A 478 5.43 -8.91 4.30
CA TRP A 478 6.84 -8.66 3.98
C TRP A 478 7.31 -9.33 2.68
N TYR A 479 6.48 -9.27 1.63
CA TYR A 479 6.76 -9.97 0.38
C TYR A 479 8.11 -9.57 -0.24
N PHE A 480 8.47 -8.29 -0.16
CA PHE A 480 9.71 -7.72 -0.71
C PHE A 480 10.99 -8.26 -0.04
N VAL A 481 10.91 -8.82 1.18
CA VAL A 481 12.09 -9.35 1.90
C VAL A 481 12.72 -10.52 1.16
N LYS A 482 11.94 -11.32 0.43
CA LYS A 482 12.49 -12.43 -0.38
C LYS A 482 13.44 -11.92 -1.47
N ASP A 483 13.19 -10.72 -1.99
CA ASP A 483 13.97 -10.12 -3.07
C ASP A 483 15.28 -9.56 -2.49
N ILE A 484 15.20 -8.91 -1.32
CA ILE A 484 16.38 -8.50 -0.53
C ILE A 484 17.27 -9.70 -0.19
N LEU A 485 16.69 -10.78 0.35
CA LEU A 485 17.44 -11.98 0.71
C LEU A 485 18.12 -12.64 -0.49
N SER A 486 17.43 -12.66 -1.64
CA SER A 486 18.02 -13.21 -2.88
C SER A 486 19.26 -12.41 -3.29
N TYR A 487 19.19 -11.07 -3.21
CA TYR A 487 20.34 -10.21 -3.49
C TYR A 487 21.46 -10.36 -2.45
N TYR A 488 21.14 -10.52 -1.17
CA TYR A 488 22.12 -10.80 -0.12
C TYR A 488 22.92 -12.08 -0.41
N PHE A 489 22.27 -13.18 -0.79
CA PHE A 489 22.96 -14.43 -1.07
C PHE A 489 23.89 -14.38 -2.29
N GLU A 490 23.68 -13.41 -3.19
CA GLU A 490 24.57 -13.19 -4.34
C GLU A 490 25.75 -12.26 -3.99
N CYS A 491 25.47 -11.07 -3.46
CA CYS A 491 26.52 -10.07 -3.21
C CYS A 491 27.26 -10.27 -1.89
N ASN A 492 26.68 -11.02 -0.95
CA ASN A 492 27.17 -11.25 0.40
C ASN A 492 27.46 -9.94 1.19
N ASN A 493 26.76 -8.84 0.86
CA ASN A 493 26.91 -7.56 1.56
C ASN A 493 26.25 -7.63 2.94
N LYS A 494 27.07 -7.60 4.00
CA LYS A 494 26.64 -7.68 5.39
C LYS A 494 25.79 -6.49 5.86
N GLU A 495 25.85 -5.33 5.22
CA GLU A 495 25.00 -4.19 5.55
C GLU A 495 23.51 -4.51 5.32
N ILE A 496 23.21 -5.41 4.38
CA ILE A 496 21.85 -5.89 4.12
C ILE A 496 21.26 -6.59 5.35
N LEU A 497 22.09 -7.29 6.13
CA LEU A 497 21.63 -7.96 7.36
C LEU A 497 21.16 -6.95 8.42
N ILE A 498 21.80 -5.78 8.48
CA ILE A 498 21.37 -4.68 9.36
C ILE A 498 20.01 -4.14 8.90
N PHE A 499 19.84 -3.96 7.59
CA PHE A 499 18.57 -3.50 7.01
C PHE A 499 17.42 -4.51 7.21
N ILE A 500 17.67 -5.80 7.03
CA ILE A 500 16.66 -6.84 7.27
C ILE A 500 16.26 -6.88 8.74
N LYS A 501 17.22 -6.75 9.67
CA LYS A 501 16.91 -6.65 11.09
C LYS A 501 16.03 -5.44 11.40
N SER A 502 16.33 -4.27 10.83
CA SER A 502 15.53 -3.05 11.03
C SER A 502 14.11 -3.15 10.44
N ILE A 503 13.90 -3.93 9.38
CA ILE A 503 12.55 -4.24 8.85
C ILE A 503 11.71 -4.96 9.91
N VAL A 504 12.26 -5.98 10.57
CA VAL A 504 11.57 -6.74 11.63
C VAL A 504 11.22 -5.83 12.82
N GLU A 505 12.21 -5.05 13.27
CA GLU A 505 12.05 -4.14 14.42
C GLU A 505 11.06 -3.01 14.13
N SER A 506 11.12 -2.40 12.94
CA SER A 506 10.22 -1.31 12.54
C SER A 506 8.77 -1.77 12.42
N TRP A 507 8.53 -2.95 11.83
CA TRP A 507 7.19 -3.51 11.75
C TRP A 507 6.63 -3.77 13.15
N TRP A 508 7.43 -4.38 14.03
CA TRP A 508 7.02 -4.66 15.40
C TRP A 508 6.74 -3.36 16.16
N TYR A 509 7.62 -2.36 16.08
CA TYR A 509 7.42 -1.09 16.76
C TYR A 509 6.11 -0.41 16.34
N THR A 510 5.80 -0.47 15.04
CA THR A 510 4.57 0.08 14.45
C THR A 510 3.32 -0.67 14.93
N HIS A 511 3.36 -2.01 14.99
CA HIS A 511 2.14 -2.81 15.16
C HIS A 511 2.04 -3.60 16.47
N LYS A 512 3.01 -3.52 17.40
CA LYS A 512 3.04 -4.33 18.64
C LYS A 512 1.75 -4.28 19.46
N ASN A 513 1.03 -3.15 19.41
CA ASN A 513 -0.22 -2.89 20.13
C ASN A 513 -1.48 -3.10 19.27
N THR A 514 -1.34 -3.49 18.00
CA THR A 514 -2.47 -3.75 17.11
C THR A 514 -3.16 -5.05 17.53
N PRO A 515 -4.48 -5.05 17.78
CA PRO A 515 -5.20 -6.26 18.19
C PRO A 515 -5.29 -7.26 17.05
N TYR A 516 -5.35 -8.56 17.39
CA TYR A 516 -5.51 -9.66 16.42
C TYR A 516 -6.78 -9.56 15.56
N THR A 517 -7.76 -8.76 15.96
CA THR A 517 -8.98 -8.49 15.18
C THR A 517 -8.74 -7.57 13.97
N ASN A 518 -7.57 -6.94 13.85
CA ASN A 518 -7.21 -6.18 12.66
C ASN A 518 -6.82 -7.12 11.52
N ASN A 519 -7.75 -7.32 10.57
CA ASN A 519 -7.61 -8.27 9.48
C ASN A 519 -6.59 -7.88 8.39
N MET A 520 -5.93 -6.72 8.48
CA MET A 520 -4.84 -6.33 7.57
C MET A 520 -3.48 -6.65 8.18
N VAL A 521 -3.26 -6.19 9.42
CA VAL A 521 -2.02 -6.39 10.15
C VAL A 521 -1.91 -7.84 10.61
N TRP A 522 -2.96 -8.41 11.17
CA TRP A 522 -3.04 -9.81 11.61
C TRP A 522 -3.88 -10.64 10.65
N HIS A 523 -3.74 -10.41 9.35
CA HIS A 523 -4.37 -11.25 8.33
C HIS A 523 -3.96 -12.72 8.51
N ASP A 524 -4.94 -13.65 8.49
CA ASP A 524 -4.76 -15.10 8.68
C ASP A 524 -3.53 -15.68 7.93
N HIS A 525 -3.53 -15.56 6.60
CA HIS A 525 -2.48 -16.04 5.69
C HIS A 525 -1.24 -15.14 5.71
N GLY A 526 -1.42 -13.81 5.76
CA GLY A 526 -0.31 -12.86 5.78
C GLY A 526 0.59 -13.05 7.02
N SER A 527 -0.01 -13.35 8.18
CA SER A 527 0.71 -13.66 9.41
C SER A 527 1.47 -14.99 9.34
N ALA A 528 0.92 -16.01 8.68
CA ALA A 528 1.64 -17.26 8.44
C ALA A 528 2.88 -17.03 7.55
N LEU A 529 2.72 -16.33 6.43
CA LEU A 529 3.83 -16.03 5.52
C LEU A 529 4.87 -15.13 6.19
N ARG A 530 4.46 -14.17 7.04
CA ARG A 530 5.37 -13.34 7.83
C ARG A 530 6.12 -14.13 8.89
N LEU A 531 5.47 -15.05 9.63
CA LEU A 531 6.15 -15.92 10.59
C LEU A 531 7.25 -16.74 9.91
N ARG A 532 6.97 -17.30 8.72
CA ARG A 532 7.97 -18.01 7.93
C ARG A 532 9.18 -17.12 7.60
N ARG A 533 8.96 -15.85 7.26
CA ARG A 533 10.04 -14.87 7.03
C ARG A 533 10.79 -14.53 8.31
N ILE A 534 10.12 -14.36 9.44
CA ILE A 534 10.76 -14.07 10.73
C ILE A 534 11.72 -15.20 11.12
N ILE A 535 11.31 -16.47 10.98
CA ILE A 535 12.14 -17.64 11.26
C ILE A 535 13.37 -17.68 10.33
N GLU A 536 13.17 -17.48 9.03
CA GLU A 536 14.25 -17.44 8.04
C GLU A 536 15.26 -16.33 8.33
N ILE A 537 14.77 -15.11 8.62
CA ILE A 537 15.62 -13.96 8.99
C ILE A 537 16.41 -14.25 10.26
N LYS A 538 15.75 -14.74 11.33
CA LYS A 538 16.42 -15.07 12.60
C LYS A 538 17.59 -16.03 12.36
N LYS A 539 17.36 -17.10 11.58
CA LYS A 539 18.37 -18.09 11.23
C LYS A 539 19.56 -17.48 10.51
N ILE A 540 19.30 -16.69 9.46
CA ILE A 540 20.36 -16.02 8.68
C ILE A 540 21.18 -15.06 9.55
N LEU A 541 20.51 -14.25 10.38
CA LEU A 541 21.20 -13.31 11.28
C LEU A 541 22.03 -14.05 12.34
N PHE A 542 21.51 -15.16 12.89
CA PHE A 542 22.22 -15.99 13.85
C PHE A 542 23.48 -16.62 13.24
N GLU A 543 23.34 -17.28 12.08
CA GLU A 543 24.46 -17.93 11.36
C GLU A 543 25.57 -16.94 10.97
N ASN A 544 25.22 -15.65 10.79
CA ASN A 544 26.18 -14.59 10.46
C ASN A 544 26.69 -13.80 11.67
N ASN A 545 26.34 -14.19 12.90
CA ASN A 545 26.69 -13.50 14.14
C ASN A 545 26.19 -12.03 14.23
N PHE A 546 24.99 -11.76 13.70
CA PHE A 546 24.33 -10.44 13.74
C PHE A 546 23.29 -10.28 14.87
N LEU A 547 23.13 -11.31 15.71
CA LEU A 547 22.23 -11.28 16.86
C LEU A 547 23.01 -11.22 18.17
N LEU A 548 22.65 -10.25 19.00
CA LEU A 548 22.97 -10.21 20.43
C LEU A 548 21.93 -11.03 21.21
N GLU A 549 22.22 -11.37 22.46
CA GLU A 549 21.28 -12.12 23.34
C GLU A 549 19.90 -11.46 23.42
N LYS A 550 19.86 -10.13 23.58
CA LYS A 550 18.60 -9.35 23.57
C LYS A 550 17.82 -9.47 22.26
N ASP A 551 18.52 -9.65 21.13
CA ASP A 551 17.89 -9.77 19.82
C ASP A 551 17.28 -11.17 19.68
N ILE A 552 18.00 -12.20 20.14
CA ILE A 552 17.48 -13.58 20.18
C ILE A 552 16.18 -13.62 20.97
N ILE A 553 16.16 -13.05 22.18
CA ILE A 553 14.95 -12.95 23.03
C ILE A 553 13.82 -12.20 22.30
N PHE A 554 14.13 -11.10 21.61
CA PHE A 554 13.15 -10.36 20.83
C PHE A 554 12.53 -11.19 19.70
N PHE A 555 13.35 -11.91 18.93
CA PHE A 555 12.87 -12.77 17.86
C PHE A 555 12.05 -13.94 18.40
N ASP A 556 12.46 -14.56 19.52
CA ASP A 556 11.72 -15.65 20.17
C ASP A 556 10.34 -15.20 20.62
N MET A 557 10.25 -14.09 21.35
CA MET A 557 8.97 -13.49 21.74
C MET A 557 8.08 -13.18 20.52
N LEU A 558 8.66 -12.65 19.44
CA LEU A 558 7.91 -12.33 18.23
C LEU A 558 7.38 -13.57 17.51
N ILE A 559 8.18 -14.64 17.47
CA ILE A 559 7.82 -15.94 16.90
C ILE A 559 6.70 -16.58 17.73
N GLU A 560 6.84 -16.66 19.05
CA GLU A 560 5.83 -17.18 19.97
C GLU A 560 4.50 -16.46 19.80
N LYS A 561 4.52 -15.12 19.71
CA LYS A 561 3.29 -14.34 19.50
C LYS A 561 2.56 -14.71 18.20
N HIS A 562 3.30 -14.95 17.12
CA HIS A 562 2.70 -15.39 15.85
C HIS A 562 2.21 -16.84 15.92
N ILE A 563 2.93 -17.73 16.62
CA ILE A 563 2.52 -19.11 16.85
C ILE A 563 1.20 -19.14 17.62
N ASP A 564 1.09 -18.38 18.71
CA ASP A 564 -0.13 -18.29 19.52
C ASP A 564 -1.33 -17.83 18.67
N PHE A 565 -1.13 -16.74 17.89
CA PHE A 565 -2.16 -16.25 16.97
C PHE A 565 -2.61 -17.32 15.96
N LEU A 566 -1.66 -18.01 15.32
CA LEU A 566 -1.97 -19.02 14.30
C LEU A 566 -2.54 -20.32 14.88
N ALA A 567 -2.21 -20.64 16.14
CA ALA A 567 -2.70 -21.83 16.83
C ALA A 567 -4.15 -21.65 17.33
N GLU A 568 -4.63 -20.43 17.53
CA GLU A 568 -6.02 -20.17 17.97
C GLU A 568 -7.06 -20.50 16.89
N ASP A 569 -8.00 -21.39 17.20
CA ASP A 569 -9.01 -21.89 16.24
C ASP A 569 -9.90 -20.80 15.63
N LYS A 570 -10.14 -19.68 16.33
CA LYS A 570 -10.94 -18.56 15.80
C LYS A 570 -10.23 -17.80 14.66
N PHE A 571 -8.91 -17.92 14.53
CA PHE A 571 -8.12 -17.29 13.46
C PHE A 571 -7.65 -18.31 12.40
N TYR A 572 -8.04 -19.57 12.56
CA TYR A 572 -7.73 -20.64 11.63
C TYR A 572 -8.75 -20.65 10.49
N SER A 573 -8.27 -20.44 9.27
CA SER A 573 -9.08 -20.43 8.06
C SER A 573 -9.35 -21.84 7.55
N LYS A 574 -10.08 -22.59 8.36
CA LYS A 574 -10.35 -24.02 8.18
C LYS A 574 -10.93 -24.35 6.80
N GLY A 575 -10.30 -25.28 6.09
CA GLY A 575 -10.79 -25.82 4.81
C GLY A 575 -10.50 -24.90 3.63
N THR A 576 -9.45 -24.10 3.73
CA THR A 576 -9.00 -23.17 2.69
C THR A 576 -7.49 -23.32 2.49
N ASN A 577 -6.98 -22.88 1.35
CA ASN A 577 -5.53 -22.77 1.11
C ASN A 577 -4.80 -21.97 2.22
N HIS A 578 -5.44 -20.95 2.79
CA HIS A 578 -4.90 -20.17 3.92
C HIS A 578 -4.74 -21.05 5.16
N GLY A 579 -5.77 -21.83 5.52
CA GLY A 579 -5.73 -22.75 6.67
C GLY A 579 -4.61 -23.79 6.55
N LEU A 580 -4.37 -24.26 5.33
CA LEU A 580 -3.24 -25.14 5.04
C LEU A 580 -1.89 -24.44 5.24
N ASP A 581 -1.68 -23.26 4.65
CA ASP A 581 -0.42 -22.53 4.77
C ASP A 581 -0.14 -22.09 6.22
N GLN A 582 -1.19 -21.75 7.00
CA GLN A 582 -1.09 -21.54 8.45
C GLN A 582 -0.54 -22.79 9.15
N THR A 583 -1.08 -23.96 8.83
CA THR A 583 -0.67 -25.22 9.43
C THR A 583 0.75 -25.62 9.04
N ILE A 584 1.12 -25.46 7.77
CA ILE A 584 2.49 -25.74 7.29
C ILE A 584 3.49 -24.83 8.00
N THR A 585 3.16 -23.55 8.16
CA THR A 585 4.01 -22.59 8.86
C THR A 585 4.21 -22.95 10.33
N LEU A 586 3.14 -23.36 11.03
CA LEU A 586 3.26 -23.84 12.41
C LEU A 586 4.21 -25.03 12.52
N ILE A 587 4.18 -25.98 11.58
CA ILE A 587 5.11 -27.12 11.57
C ILE A 587 6.54 -26.67 11.34
N ILE A 588 6.77 -25.75 10.40
CA ILE A 588 8.11 -25.17 10.19
C ILE A 588 8.61 -24.54 11.50
N ALA A 589 7.75 -23.81 12.21
CA ALA A 589 8.09 -23.17 13.48
C ALA A 589 8.40 -24.19 14.60
N ILE A 590 7.70 -25.32 14.63
CA ILE A 590 8.00 -26.44 15.55
C ILE A 590 9.35 -27.07 15.20
N CYS A 591 9.58 -27.41 13.93
CA CYS A 591 10.79 -28.12 13.50
C CYS A 591 12.08 -27.29 13.67
N GLU A 592 12.00 -25.96 13.61
CA GLU A 592 13.18 -25.08 13.74
C GLU A 592 13.44 -24.62 15.19
N ASN A 593 12.59 -24.98 16.17
CA ASN A 593 12.77 -24.61 17.58
C ASN A 593 13.13 -25.80 18.48
N ASN A 594 13.95 -25.54 19.51
CA ASN A 594 14.55 -26.58 20.37
C ASN A 594 13.77 -26.88 21.68
N ASP A 595 12.78 -26.07 22.05
CA ASP A 595 12.03 -26.24 23.32
C ASP A 595 10.86 -27.22 23.19
N LYS A 596 11.11 -28.50 23.49
CA LYS A 596 10.15 -29.58 23.32
C LYS A 596 8.85 -29.42 24.12
N THR A 597 8.86 -28.71 25.25
CA THR A 597 7.70 -28.63 26.17
C THR A 597 6.60 -27.66 25.72
N TYR A 598 6.96 -26.57 25.02
CA TYR A 598 5.98 -25.65 24.44
C TYR A 598 5.26 -26.27 23.21
N PHE A 599 5.89 -27.22 22.51
CA PHE A 599 5.41 -27.74 21.22
C PHE A 599 4.49 -28.97 21.27
N ASP A 600 4.43 -29.72 22.36
CA ASP A 600 3.61 -30.95 22.42
C ASP A 600 2.13 -30.67 22.11
N ARG A 601 1.57 -29.57 22.61
CA ARG A 601 0.20 -29.13 22.30
C ARG A 601 0.03 -28.70 20.84
N LEU A 602 1.06 -28.11 20.25
CA LEU A 602 1.03 -27.59 18.88
C LEU A 602 1.15 -28.71 17.84
N ILE A 603 1.88 -29.79 18.15
CA ILE A 603 2.00 -30.97 17.28
C ILE A 603 0.62 -31.60 17.03
N GLU A 604 -0.21 -31.74 18.06
CA GLU A 604 -1.56 -32.28 17.92
C GLU A 604 -2.49 -31.37 17.10
N VAL A 605 -2.38 -30.05 17.29
CA VAL A 605 -3.08 -29.07 16.45
C VAL A 605 -2.63 -29.20 14.99
N CYS A 606 -1.33 -29.24 14.72
CA CYS A 606 -0.80 -29.37 13.37
C CYS A 606 -1.22 -30.68 12.71
N ARG A 607 -1.16 -31.80 13.43
CA ARG A 607 -1.56 -33.13 12.94
C ARG A 607 -3.04 -33.17 12.56
N SER A 608 -3.90 -32.69 13.45
CA SER A 608 -5.35 -32.67 13.21
C SER A 608 -5.72 -31.74 12.06
N ARG A 609 -5.11 -30.54 11.98
CA ARG A 609 -5.34 -29.59 10.89
C ARG A 609 -4.80 -30.10 9.56
N LEU A 610 -3.58 -30.62 9.47
CA LEU A 610 -3.02 -31.17 8.22
C LEU A 610 -3.91 -32.27 7.65
N LYS A 611 -4.31 -33.23 8.50
CA LYS A 611 -5.19 -34.33 8.06
C LYS A 611 -6.52 -33.80 7.52
N TYR A 612 -7.08 -32.79 8.19
CA TYR A 612 -8.30 -32.14 7.73
C TYR A 612 -8.08 -31.38 6.42
N GLU A 613 -7.08 -30.50 6.33
CA GLU A 613 -6.83 -29.66 5.16
C GLU A 613 -6.51 -30.50 3.93
N VAL A 614 -5.61 -31.49 4.04
CA VAL A 614 -5.30 -32.38 2.91
C VAL A 614 -6.55 -33.12 2.42
N SER A 615 -7.44 -33.54 3.34
CA SER A 615 -8.73 -34.16 2.98
C SER A 615 -9.72 -33.20 2.29
N LYS A 616 -9.41 -31.90 2.27
CA LYS A 616 -10.22 -30.82 1.67
C LYS A 616 -9.54 -30.11 0.49
N MET A 617 -8.38 -30.59 0.04
CA MET A 617 -7.69 -30.01 -1.12
C MET A 617 -8.19 -30.60 -2.44
N PHE A 618 -8.23 -31.93 -2.51
CA PHE A 618 -8.52 -32.67 -3.73
C PHE A 618 -9.63 -33.68 -3.48
N ASP A 619 -10.43 -33.92 -4.52
CA ASP A 619 -11.26 -35.10 -4.52
C ASP A 619 -10.41 -36.34 -4.80
N SER A 620 -10.97 -37.49 -4.46
CA SER A 620 -10.42 -38.81 -4.80
C SER A 620 -10.16 -39.04 -6.29
N ASP A 621 -10.81 -38.28 -7.19
CA ASP A 621 -10.57 -38.32 -8.63
C ASP A 621 -9.37 -37.44 -9.08
N GLY A 622 -8.74 -36.71 -8.15
CA GLY A 622 -7.54 -35.91 -8.40
C GLY A 622 -7.80 -34.44 -8.72
N GLY A 623 -9.05 -34.00 -8.89
CA GLY A 623 -9.36 -32.59 -9.12
C GLY A 623 -9.45 -31.76 -7.83
N HIS A 624 -8.97 -30.53 -7.87
CA HIS A 624 -8.94 -29.61 -6.73
C HIS A 624 -10.33 -29.04 -6.40
N PHE A 625 -10.63 -28.85 -5.12
CA PHE A 625 -11.95 -28.42 -4.62
C PHE A 625 -12.33 -26.98 -4.98
N GLU A 626 -11.35 -26.12 -5.25
CA GLU A 626 -11.58 -24.70 -5.58
C GLU A 626 -11.92 -24.44 -7.06
N ASN A 627 -12.05 -25.50 -7.87
CA ASN A 627 -12.55 -25.43 -9.24
C ASN A 627 -11.82 -24.42 -10.15
N SER A 628 -10.52 -24.25 -9.93
CA SER A 628 -9.61 -23.46 -10.76
C SER A 628 -8.40 -24.31 -11.14
N THR A 629 -7.99 -24.24 -12.41
CA THR A 629 -6.80 -24.97 -12.89
C THR A 629 -5.50 -24.37 -12.35
N HIS A 630 -5.46 -23.07 -12.04
CA HIS A 630 -4.34 -22.45 -11.32
C HIS A 630 -4.17 -23.09 -9.93
N TYR A 631 -5.28 -23.24 -9.20
CA TYR A 631 -5.27 -23.80 -7.85
C TYR A 631 -5.04 -25.31 -7.83
N GLN A 632 -5.34 -26.04 -8.90
CA GLN A 632 -4.84 -27.41 -9.09
C GLN A 632 -3.31 -27.45 -8.95
N GLY A 633 -2.60 -26.57 -9.68
CA GLY A 633 -1.14 -26.51 -9.62
C GLY A 633 -0.60 -26.04 -8.27
N LEU A 634 -1.23 -25.02 -7.67
CA LEU A 634 -0.85 -24.52 -6.35
C LEU A 634 -1.05 -25.57 -5.24
N GLY A 635 -2.17 -26.30 -5.25
CA GLY A 635 -2.43 -27.38 -4.30
C GLY A 635 -1.43 -28.52 -4.43
N ILE A 636 -1.04 -28.91 -5.66
CA ILE A 636 0.00 -29.94 -5.88
C ILE A 636 1.34 -29.48 -5.30
N ASN A 637 1.68 -28.20 -5.48
CA ASN A 637 2.90 -27.61 -4.89
C ASN A 637 2.88 -27.66 -3.36
N GLN A 638 1.75 -27.33 -2.73
CA GLN A 638 1.58 -27.40 -1.29
C GLN A 638 1.67 -28.85 -0.79
N LEU A 639 1.01 -29.82 -1.45
CA LEU A 639 1.15 -31.24 -1.13
C LEU A 639 2.59 -31.72 -1.21
N ASN A 640 3.31 -31.33 -2.28
CA ASN A 640 4.73 -31.65 -2.42
C ASN A 640 5.58 -31.01 -1.31
N MET A 641 5.27 -29.78 -0.90
CA MET A 641 5.95 -29.10 0.20
C MET A 641 5.71 -29.83 1.53
N ILE A 642 4.47 -30.23 1.83
CA ILE A 642 4.11 -31.01 3.01
C ILE A 642 4.86 -32.33 3.01
N ASN A 643 4.79 -33.09 1.91
CA ASN A 643 5.45 -34.39 1.81
C ASN A 643 6.97 -34.26 2.04
N ASN A 644 7.62 -33.24 1.46
CA ASN A 644 9.03 -32.97 1.69
C ASN A 644 9.35 -32.57 3.15
N LEU A 645 8.51 -31.73 3.76
CA LEU A 645 8.69 -31.26 5.13
C LEU A 645 8.59 -32.42 6.12
N LEU A 646 7.57 -33.27 5.96
CA LEU A 646 7.33 -34.43 6.80
C LEU A 646 8.39 -35.51 6.59
N PHE A 647 8.83 -35.74 5.34
CA PHE A 647 9.91 -36.69 5.06
C PHE A 647 11.24 -36.30 5.72
N LYS A 648 11.53 -35.01 5.86
CA LYS A 648 12.73 -34.53 6.57
C LYS A 648 12.60 -34.61 8.10
N ASN A 649 11.38 -34.59 8.62
CA ASN A 649 11.09 -34.50 10.05
C ASN A 649 10.21 -35.68 10.51
N LYS A 650 10.56 -36.90 10.11
CA LYS A 650 9.77 -38.11 10.38
C LYS A 650 9.57 -38.40 11.86
N ASP A 651 10.49 -37.93 12.70
CA ASP A 651 10.44 -38.05 14.15
C ASP A 651 9.34 -37.17 14.78
N ILE A 652 8.82 -36.18 14.05
CA ILE A 652 7.78 -35.24 14.48
C ILE A 652 6.42 -35.65 13.90
N LEU A 653 6.34 -35.94 12.59
CA LEU A 653 5.12 -36.44 11.93
C LEU A 653 5.44 -37.36 10.75
N LEU A 654 4.75 -38.50 10.67
CA LEU A 654 4.86 -39.44 9.55
C LEU A 654 4.01 -38.99 8.34
N SER A 655 4.64 -38.85 7.17
CA SER A 655 3.98 -38.38 5.94
C SER A 655 2.85 -39.29 5.45
N GLU A 656 3.04 -40.61 5.56
CA GLU A 656 2.10 -41.65 5.09
C GLU A 656 0.75 -41.62 5.82
N LEU A 657 0.69 -40.97 6.99
CA LEU A 657 -0.56 -40.79 7.75
C LEU A 657 -1.38 -39.57 7.29
N ILE A 658 -0.81 -38.74 6.41
CA ILE A 658 -1.34 -37.43 6.02
C ILE A 658 -1.53 -37.31 4.51
N VAL A 659 -0.56 -37.74 3.71
CA VAL A 659 -0.58 -37.55 2.26
C VAL A 659 -0.66 -38.91 1.57
N ASP A 660 -1.74 -39.12 0.83
CA ASP A 660 -1.93 -40.30 -0.01
C ASP A 660 -1.12 -40.18 -1.31
N HIS A 661 -0.27 -41.16 -1.60
CA HIS A 661 0.55 -41.19 -2.81
C HIS A 661 -0.29 -41.32 -4.09
N ASP A 662 -1.41 -42.03 -4.03
CA ASP A 662 -2.31 -42.18 -5.18
C ASP A 662 -3.00 -40.85 -5.49
N LEU A 663 -3.33 -40.06 -4.46
CA LEU A 663 -3.87 -38.71 -4.64
C LEU A 663 -2.90 -37.81 -5.41
N ILE A 664 -1.62 -37.78 -5.03
CA ILE A 664 -0.60 -36.98 -5.76
C ILE A 664 -0.51 -37.43 -7.22
N ASN A 665 -0.50 -38.74 -7.48
CA ASN A 665 -0.45 -39.28 -8.84
C ASN A 665 -1.68 -38.86 -9.66
N ASN A 666 -2.89 -39.03 -9.10
CA ASN A 666 -4.14 -38.67 -9.74
C ASN A 666 -4.23 -37.16 -10.01
N SER A 667 -3.81 -36.33 -9.05
CA SER A 667 -3.80 -34.87 -9.22
C SER A 667 -2.84 -34.41 -10.31
N LEU A 668 -1.64 -35.00 -10.41
CA LEU A 668 -0.69 -34.71 -11.48
C LEU A 668 -1.21 -35.17 -12.85
N TYR A 669 -1.84 -36.34 -12.90
CA TYR A 669 -2.44 -36.86 -14.12
C TYR A 669 -3.59 -35.95 -14.59
N ALA A 670 -4.53 -35.61 -13.71
CA ALA A 670 -5.61 -34.67 -13.98
C ALA A 670 -5.08 -33.32 -14.47
N PHE A 671 -4.03 -32.82 -13.81
CA PHE A 671 -3.47 -31.53 -14.15
C PHE A 671 -2.83 -31.49 -15.55
N SER A 672 -2.34 -32.62 -16.08
CA SER A 672 -1.85 -32.67 -17.46
C SER A 672 -2.93 -32.35 -18.51
N PHE A 673 -4.20 -32.70 -18.24
CA PHE A 673 -5.35 -32.35 -19.09
C PHE A 673 -5.84 -30.91 -18.87
N MET A 674 -5.43 -30.26 -17.77
CA MET A 674 -5.78 -28.87 -17.47
C MET A 674 -4.83 -27.85 -18.12
N ILE A 675 -3.87 -28.32 -18.91
CA ILE A 675 -2.94 -27.50 -19.68
C ILE A 675 -3.41 -27.50 -21.13
N SER A 676 -3.64 -26.29 -21.67
CA SER A 676 -4.03 -26.12 -23.07
C SER A 676 -2.90 -26.55 -24.02
N PRO A 677 -3.20 -26.74 -25.32
CA PRO A 677 -2.17 -26.95 -26.35
C PRO A 677 -1.14 -25.82 -26.46
N LEU A 678 -1.43 -24.64 -25.89
CA LEU A 678 -0.50 -23.50 -25.77
C LEU A 678 0.49 -23.63 -24.59
N GLY A 679 0.32 -24.65 -23.73
CA GLY A 679 1.18 -24.86 -22.55
C GLY A 679 0.75 -24.01 -21.34
N GLU A 680 -0.39 -23.34 -21.44
CA GLU A 680 -0.93 -22.43 -20.42
C GLU A 680 -2.11 -23.07 -19.66
N TYR A 681 -2.38 -22.57 -18.45
CA TYR A 681 -3.60 -22.91 -17.72
C TYR A 681 -4.86 -22.57 -18.52
N ILE A 682 -5.86 -23.45 -18.43
CA ILE A 682 -7.19 -23.21 -19.01
C ILE A 682 -7.98 -22.29 -18.07
N PRO A 683 -8.57 -21.17 -18.55
CA PRO A 683 -9.04 -20.05 -17.72
C PRO A 683 -10.35 -20.27 -16.93
N PHE A 684 -10.64 -21.48 -16.45
CA PHE A 684 -11.80 -21.72 -15.58
C PHE A 684 -11.56 -21.23 -14.15
N GLY A 685 -12.58 -20.63 -13.53
CA GLY A 685 -12.50 -20.04 -12.21
C GLY A 685 -11.50 -18.88 -12.13
N ASP A 686 -10.90 -18.66 -10.96
CA ASP A 686 -9.89 -17.62 -10.75
C ASP A 686 -8.51 -18.02 -11.33
N THR A 687 -8.44 -18.13 -12.66
CA THR A 687 -7.26 -18.58 -13.41
C THR A 687 -6.78 -17.53 -14.41
N GLU A 688 -5.45 -17.36 -14.51
CA GLU A 688 -4.79 -16.63 -15.58
C GLU A 688 -4.27 -17.63 -16.65
N CYS A 689 -4.35 -17.29 -17.93
CA CYS A 689 -3.71 -18.01 -19.04
C CYS A 689 -2.19 -17.71 -19.02
N ILE A 690 -1.48 -18.42 -18.16
CA ILE A 690 -0.02 -18.35 -18.03
C ILE A 690 0.54 -19.76 -17.94
N GLN A 691 1.83 -19.91 -18.23
CA GLN A 691 2.50 -21.19 -18.03
C GLN A 691 2.62 -21.55 -16.54
N PRO A 692 2.37 -22.82 -16.15
CA PRO A 692 2.58 -23.28 -14.78
C PRO A 692 4.05 -23.16 -14.36
N LYS A 693 4.31 -22.51 -13.21
CA LYS A 693 5.66 -22.37 -12.66
C LYS A 693 6.08 -23.62 -11.88
N ASN A 694 7.25 -24.18 -12.20
CA ASN A 694 7.96 -25.29 -11.52
C ASN A 694 7.17 -26.03 -10.42
N ILE A 695 6.46 -27.08 -10.82
CA ILE A 695 5.59 -27.90 -9.94
C ILE A 695 6.28 -29.22 -9.54
N LEU A 696 7.60 -29.30 -9.77
CA LEU A 696 8.35 -30.54 -9.67
C LEU A 696 8.73 -30.89 -8.22
N PRO A 697 8.34 -32.07 -7.70
CA PRO A 697 8.81 -32.53 -6.40
C PRO A 697 10.33 -32.82 -6.43
N LYS A 698 11.06 -32.36 -5.41
CA LYS A 698 12.52 -32.49 -5.32
C LYS A 698 13.02 -33.88 -4.92
N SER A 699 12.18 -34.74 -4.34
CA SER A 699 12.63 -35.98 -3.67
C SER A 699 11.92 -37.24 -4.20
N ALA A 700 10.59 -37.25 -4.27
CA ALA A 700 9.80 -38.32 -4.90
C ALA A 700 9.34 -37.88 -6.29
N LYS A 701 9.46 -38.73 -7.32
CA LYS A 701 8.93 -38.47 -8.67
C LYS A 701 7.69 -39.35 -8.88
N PRO A 702 6.47 -38.87 -8.59
CA PRO A 702 5.25 -39.63 -8.82
C PRO A 702 5.10 -39.94 -10.31
N ASN A 703 4.47 -41.06 -10.65
CA ASN A 703 4.27 -41.48 -12.04
C ASN A 703 3.52 -40.43 -12.86
N GLY A 704 2.57 -39.72 -12.25
CA GLY A 704 1.81 -38.64 -12.90
C GLY A 704 2.68 -37.49 -13.45
N LEU A 705 3.90 -37.33 -12.92
CA LEU A 705 4.79 -36.21 -13.26
C LEU A 705 5.23 -36.21 -14.72
N LYS A 706 5.39 -37.37 -15.34
CA LYS A 706 5.84 -37.48 -16.74
C LYS A 706 4.81 -36.91 -17.73
N TYR A 707 3.51 -37.05 -17.40
CA TYR A 707 2.41 -36.54 -18.20
C TYR A 707 2.27 -35.02 -18.07
N LEU A 708 2.41 -34.52 -16.85
CA LEU A 708 2.42 -33.08 -16.62
C LEU A 708 3.59 -32.42 -17.35
N LYS A 709 4.80 -32.98 -17.24
CA LYS A 709 5.98 -32.50 -17.97
C LYS A 709 5.74 -32.44 -19.47
N PHE A 710 5.11 -33.46 -20.04
CA PHE A 710 4.81 -33.47 -21.48
C PHE A 710 3.92 -32.29 -21.86
N SER A 711 2.87 -32.07 -21.09
CA SER A 711 1.90 -31.00 -21.38
C SER A 711 2.48 -29.61 -21.16
N THR A 712 3.27 -29.39 -20.10
CA THR A 712 3.87 -28.08 -19.81
C THR A 712 5.10 -27.75 -20.65
N SER A 713 5.77 -28.76 -21.20
CA SER A 713 6.92 -28.58 -22.10
C SER A 713 6.56 -28.65 -23.58
N LEU A 714 5.26 -28.72 -23.90
CA LEU A 714 4.78 -28.86 -25.29
C LEU A 714 5.39 -30.07 -26.01
N GLY A 715 5.52 -31.18 -25.29
CA GLY A 715 6.02 -32.46 -25.80
C GLY A 715 7.54 -32.63 -25.77
N VAL A 716 8.30 -31.63 -25.29
CA VAL A 716 9.78 -31.70 -25.23
C VAL A 716 10.29 -32.65 -24.14
N GLU A 717 9.63 -32.71 -22.99
CA GLU A 717 9.99 -33.56 -21.85
C GLU A 717 8.82 -34.42 -21.39
N GLY A 718 9.07 -35.69 -21.05
CA GLY A 718 8.05 -36.57 -20.48
C GLY A 718 7.36 -37.44 -21.53
N GLU A 719 6.15 -37.89 -21.24
CA GLU A 719 5.36 -38.79 -22.09
C GLU A 719 3.91 -38.30 -22.15
N PRO A 720 3.22 -38.37 -23.32
CA PRO A 720 1.83 -37.97 -23.41
C PRO A 720 0.93 -38.95 -22.63
N PRO A 721 -0.20 -38.49 -22.04
CA PRO A 721 -1.24 -39.40 -21.58
C PRO A 721 -1.67 -40.36 -22.70
N LEU A 722 -1.81 -41.65 -22.38
CA LEU A 722 -2.31 -42.65 -23.35
C LEU A 722 -3.77 -42.39 -23.72
N GLU A 723 -4.54 -41.90 -22.75
CA GLU A 723 -5.94 -41.58 -22.93
C GLU A 723 -6.11 -40.23 -23.64
N LYS A 724 -7.10 -40.19 -24.54
CA LYS A 724 -7.53 -38.97 -25.24
C LYS A 724 -8.54 -38.15 -24.46
N SER A 725 -9.07 -38.71 -23.37
CA SER A 725 -10.12 -38.06 -22.60
C SER A 725 -9.99 -38.35 -21.12
N LEU A 726 -10.40 -37.41 -20.31
CA LEU A 726 -10.48 -37.57 -18.86
C LEU A 726 -11.80 -36.98 -18.36
N VAL A 727 -12.52 -37.73 -17.53
CA VAL A 727 -13.75 -37.28 -16.87
C VAL A 727 -13.55 -37.47 -15.37
N LEU A 728 -13.76 -36.40 -14.60
CA LEU A 728 -13.59 -36.31 -13.16
C LEU A 728 -14.96 -35.95 -12.54
N PRO A 729 -15.84 -36.94 -12.31
CA PRO A 729 -17.23 -36.69 -11.90
C PRO A 729 -17.38 -35.98 -10.55
N LYS A 730 -16.44 -36.18 -9.63
CA LYS A 730 -16.57 -35.67 -8.25
C LYS A 730 -16.05 -34.24 -8.13
N SER A 731 -14.96 -33.92 -8.82
CA SER A 731 -14.41 -32.55 -8.88
C SER A 731 -15.03 -31.70 -10.01
N GLY A 732 -15.70 -32.33 -10.97
CA GLY A 732 -16.54 -31.65 -11.95
C GLY A 732 -15.81 -31.17 -13.20
N TRP A 733 -14.92 -31.99 -13.76
CA TRP A 733 -14.13 -31.67 -14.95
C TRP A 733 -14.25 -32.73 -16.03
N ALA A 734 -14.33 -32.31 -17.29
CA ALA A 734 -14.17 -33.20 -18.43
C ALA A 734 -13.25 -32.59 -19.48
N PHE A 735 -12.41 -33.42 -20.07
CA PHE A 735 -11.45 -33.03 -21.09
C PHE A 735 -11.47 -34.04 -22.22
N TYR A 736 -11.38 -33.54 -23.44
CA TYR A 736 -11.14 -34.35 -24.62
C TYR A 736 -10.10 -33.69 -25.51
N ARG A 737 -9.11 -34.48 -25.91
CA ARG A 737 -8.04 -34.12 -26.82
C ARG A 737 -7.92 -35.21 -27.89
N ASP A 738 -8.05 -34.84 -29.16
CA ASP A 738 -8.02 -35.83 -30.25
C ASP A 738 -6.65 -36.51 -30.44
N LYS A 739 -5.57 -35.78 -30.15
CA LYS A 739 -4.16 -36.21 -30.18
C LYS A 739 -3.33 -35.40 -29.18
N TRP A 740 -2.06 -35.71 -29.03
CA TRP A 740 -1.12 -35.02 -28.13
C TRP A 740 0.09 -34.50 -28.91
N ASP A 741 -0.16 -33.93 -30.09
CA ASP A 741 0.85 -33.62 -31.10
C ASP A 741 1.20 -32.12 -31.17
N GLY A 742 0.46 -31.27 -30.47
CA GLY A 742 0.82 -29.87 -30.24
C GLY A 742 -0.26 -28.88 -30.64
N ILE A 743 0.15 -27.84 -31.39
CA ILE A 743 -0.61 -26.60 -31.62
C ILE A 743 -1.90 -26.79 -32.46
N ASP A 744 -2.06 -27.92 -33.14
CA ASP A 744 -3.21 -28.20 -34.00
C ASP A 744 -4.24 -29.15 -33.36
N ASP A 745 -4.04 -29.53 -32.11
CA ASP A 745 -4.87 -30.51 -31.43
C ASP A 745 -6.29 -29.97 -31.17
N PHE A 746 -7.30 -30.80 -31.38
CA PHE A 746 -8.66 -30.50 -30.94
C PHE A 746 -8.72 -30.73 -29.44
N HIS A 747 -8.82 -29.65 -28.69
CA HIS A 747 -8.87 -29.70 -27.24
C HIS A 747 -10.10 -28.94 -26.73
N ILE A 748 -11.04 -29.70 -26.17
CA ILE A 748 -12.23 -29.17 -25.51
C ILE A 748 -12.18 -29.49 -24.03
N SER A 749 -12.48 -28.49 -23.22
CA SER A 749 -12.46 -28.60 -21.75
C SER A 749 -13.78 -28.11 -21.20
N MET A 750 -14.37 -28.87 -20.28
CA MET A 750 -15.69 -28.62 -19.73
C MET A 750 -15.67 -28.60 -18.21
N LYS A 751 -16.57 -27.80 -17.65
CA LYS A 751 -16.73 -27.59 -16.21
C LYS A 751 -18.19 -27.80 -15.79
N CYS A 752 -18.40 -28.61 -14.75
CA CYS A 752 -19.72 -28.74 -14.12
C CYS A 752 -19.60 -29.14 -12.64
N GLY A 753 -20.08 -28.31 -11.72
CA GLY A 753 -20.15 -28.60 -10.30
C GLY A 753 -19.00 -28.03 -9.48
N PHE A 754 -19.15 -28.02 -8.15
CA PHE A 754 -18.13 -27.46 -7.27
C PHE A 754 -18.19 -28.03 -5.86
N ASN A 755 -17.04 -28.05 -5.19
CA ASN A 755 -16.88 -28.57 -3.83
C ASN A 755 -16.49 -27.48 -2.81
N SER A 756 -16.31 -26.24 -3.29
CA SER A 756 -15.94 -25.07 -2.48
C SER A 756 -16.64 -23.80 -2.99
N ASN A 757 -16.80 -22.81 -2.10
CA ASN A 757 -17.31 -21.48 -2.45
C ASN A 757 -16.21 -20.53 -2.97
N TYR A 758 -14.93 -20.89 -2.78
CA TYR A 758 -13.78 -20.05 -3.11
C TYR A 758 -13.34 -20.27 -4.56
N HIS A 759 -12.90 -19.20 -5.22
CA HIS A 759 -12.30 -19.17 -6.56
C HIS A 759 -13.14 -19.73 -7.74
N ARG A 760 -14.32 -20.28 -7.47
CA ARG A 760 -15.32 -20.66 -8.49
C ARG A 760 -16.12 -19.46 -9.03
N GLN A 761 -16.65 -19.65 -10.24
CA GLN A 761 -17.51 -18.70 -10.97
C GLN A 761 -18.87 -19.35 -11.27
N ASP A 762 -19.88 -18.61 -11.72
CA ASP A 762 -21.21 -19.14 -12.10
C ASP A 762 -21.14 -19.80 -13.49
N ASP A 763 -20.24 -20.76 -13.66
CA ASP A 763 -19.77 -21.33 -14.92
C ASP A 763 -20.11 -22.82 -15.10
N ASP A 764 -21.05 -23.35 -14.31
CA ASP A 764 -21.50 -24.73 -14.46
C ASP A 764 -22.07 -24.97 -15.87
N THR A 765 -21.63 -26.05 -16.52
CA THR A 765 -21.90 -26.45 -17.92
C THR A 765 -21.10 -25.66 -18.97
N SER A 766 -20.20 -24.77 -18.55
CA SER A 766 -19.31 -24.06 -19.47
C SER A 766 -18.30 -25.01 -20.14
N PHE A 767 -17.87 -24.63 -21.33
CA PHE A 767 -16.77 -25.27 -22.04
C PHE A 767 -15.89 -24.23 -22.71
N VAL A 768 -14.65 -24.60 -23.03
CA VAL A 768 -13.74 -23.84 -23.90
C VAL A 768 -13.18 -24.75 -24.97
N LEU A 769 -12.86 -24.20 -26.14
CA LEU A 769 -12.40 -24.96 -27.30
C LEU A 769 -11.19 -24.31 -27.95
N TYR A 770 -10.17 -25.13 -28.13
CA TYR A 770 -8.99 -24.83 -28.92
C TYR A 770 -8.87 -25.85 -30.06
N TYR A 771 -8.61 -25.40 -31.29
CA TYR A 771 -8.37 -26.29 -32.42
C TYR A 771 -7.66 -25.57 -33.58
N MET A 772 -6.80 -26.30 -34.31
CA MET A 772 -6.11 -25.81 -35.52
C MET A 772 -5.35 -24.49 -35.30
N GLY A 773 -4.59 -24.39 -34.22
CA GLY A 773 -3.82 -23.17 -33.92
C GLY A 773 -4.63 -22.02 -33.33
N GLU A 774 -5.93 -22.21 -33.11
CA GLU A 774 -6.85 -21.11 -32.78
C GLU A 774 -7.71 -21.43 -31.55
N GLU A 775 -7.99 -20.40 -30.75
CA GLU A 775 -9.03 -20.46 -29.74
C GLU A 775 -10.38 -20.05 -30.35
N TRP A 776 -11.39 -20.91 -30.15
CA TRP A 776 -12.72 -20.76 -30.75
C TRP A 776 -13.75 -20.30 -29.74
N PHE A 777 -13.82 -20.99 -28.60
CA PHE A 777 -14.69 -20.65 -27.48
C PHE A 777 -13.83 -20.41 -26.23
N LEU A 778 -14.03 -19.25 -25.60
CA LEU A 778 -13.19 -18.74 -24.51
C LEU A 778 -13.96 -18.73 -23.19
N ASP A 779 -13.23 -18.67 -22.07
CA ASP A 779 -13.79 -18.25 -20.79
C ASP A 779 -13.45 -16.76 -20.54
N SER A 780 -14.24 -16.10 -19.70
CA SER A 780 -14.01 -14.70 -19.33
C SER A 780 -12.88 -14.50 -18.33
N GLY A 781 -12.49 -15.53 -17.57
CA GLY A 781 -11.32 -15.54 -16.70
C GLY A 781 -11.46 -14.73 -15.40
N LEU A 782 -10.32 -14.40 -14.78
CA LEU A 782 -10.26 -13.85 -13.41
C LEU A 782 -10.47 -12.33 -13.31
N TYR A 783 -9.79 -11.57 -14.17
CA TYR A 783 -9.52 -10.13 -14.05
C TYR A 783 -8.77 -9.70 -12.77
N ASN A 784 -9.45 -9.59 -11.63
CA ASN A 784 -8.86 -9.19 -10.35
C ASN A 784 -9.58 -9.83 -9.16
N TYR A 785 -9.20 -9.50 -7.92
CA TYR A 785 -9.85 -10.04 -6.71
C TYR A 785 -10.72 -9.00 -5.96
N GLN A 786 -11.06 -7.87 -6.60
CA GLN A 786 -11.88 -6.82 -5.98
C GLN A 786 -13.36 -7.10 -6.24
N GLU A 787 -14.05 -7.67 -5.25
CA GLU A 787 -15.45 -8.13 -5.39
C GLU A 787 -16.46 -6.98 -5.60
N ASP A 788 -16.07 -5.74 -5.32
CA ASP A 788 -16.82 -4.51 -5.61
C ASP A 788 -16.60 -3.97 -7.03
N ASP A 789 -15.56 -4.43 -7.75
CA ASP A 789 -15.32 -4.07 -9.15
C ASP A 789 -16.41 -4.66 -10.06
N LEU A 790 -17.01 -3.80 -10.89
CA LEU A 790 -18.12 -4.19 -11.78
C LEU A 790 -17.72 -5.24 -12.82
N PHE A 791 -16.49 -5.17 -13.34
CA PHE A 791 -16.00 -6.14 -14.31
C PHE A 791 -15.66 -7.47 -13.65
N ARG A 792 -15.10 -7.46 -12.43
CA ARG A 792 -14.94 -8.66 -11.61
C ARG A 792 -16.29 -9.36 -11.37
N ARG A 793 -17.33 -8.61 -10.99
CA ARG A 793 -18.69 -9.15 -10.83
C ARG A 793 -19.23 -9.75 -12.12
N TYR A 794 -18.97 -9.12 -13.26
CA TYR A 794 -19.36 -9.63 -14.58
C TYR A 794 -18.67 -10.96 -14.90
N VAL A 795 -17.33 -11.04 -14.85
CA VAL A 795 -16.58 -12.26 -15.24
C VAL A 795 -16.89 -13.45 -14.34
N ARG A 796 -17.39 -13.23 -13.11
CA ARG A 796 -17.84 -14.31 -12.20
C ARG A 796 -19.27 -14.79 -12.46
N SER A 797 -20.04 -14.11 -13.30
CA SER A 797 -21.47 -14.34 -13.51
C SER A 797 -21.73 -15.25 -14.71
N HIS A 798 -22.86 -15.94 -14.71
CA HIS A 798 -23.28 -16.84 -15.80
C HIS A 798 -23.43 -16.15 -17.17
N TYR A 799 -23.50 -14.81 -17.20
CA TYR A 799 -23.50 -14.03 -18.44
C TYR A 799 -22.14 -14.01 -19.16
N ALA A 800 -21.07 -14.45 -18.50
CA ALA A 800 -19.70 -14.37 -18.98
C ALA A 800 -19.14 -15.74 -19.44
N HIS A 801 -19.98 -16.78 -19.51
CA HIS A 801 -19.57 -18.16 -19.78
C HIS A 801 -20.38 -18.79 -20.92
N ASN A 802 -19.82 -19.84 -21.53
CA ASN A 802 -20.48 -20.58 -22.60
C ASN A 802 -21.57 -21.47 -22.02
N MET A 803 -22.81 -21.01 -21.82
CA MET A 803 -23.86 -21.80 -21.16
C MET A 803 -25.28 -21.37 -21.52
N SER A 804 -26.25 -22.22 -21.15
CA SER A 804 -27.68 -21.94 -21.26
C SER A 804 -28.32 -21.77 -19.88
N PHE A 805 -29.17 -20.75 -19.74
CA PHE A 805 -29.79 -20.41 -18.46
C PHE A 805 -31.15 -19.70 -18.60
N PRO A 806 -32.02 -19.78 -17.58
CA PRO A 806 -33.24 -18.99 -17.52
C PRO A 806 -32.93 -17.53 -17.18
N VAL A 807 -33.51 -16.59 -17.94
CA VAL A 807 -33.35 -15.14 -17.72
C VAL A 807 -34.04 -14.72 -16.42
N ASP A 808 -33.47 -13.71 -15.74
CA ASP A 808 -33.94 -13.16 -14.46
C ASP A 808 -33.91 -14.12 -13.26
N VAL A 809 -33.12 -15.19 -13.33
CA VAL A 809 -32.91 -16.13 -12.22
C VAL A 809 -31.49 -16.03 -11.68
N VAL A 810 -31.37 -15.76 -10.38
CA VAL A 810 -30.06 -15.61 -9.71
C VAL A 810 -29.47 -16.98 -9.38
N PRO A 811 -28.20 -17.25 -9.71
CA PRO A 811 -27.55 -18.50 -9.35
C PRO A 811 -27.24 -18.62 -7.85
N ILE A 812 -27.38 -19.82 -7.32
CA ILE A 812 -27.05 -20.21 -5.95
C ILE A 812 -25.54 -20.38 -5.86
N ARG A 813 -24.88 -19.44 -5.19
CA ARG A 813 -23.41 -19.45 -5.04
C ARG A 813 -22.91 -20.20 -3.81
N ASP A 814 -23.67 -20.19 -2.72
CA ASP A 814 -23.26 -20.79 -1.45
C ASP A 814 -23.63 -22.28 -1.42
N ILE A 815 -22.62 -23.15 -1.41
CA ILE A 815 -22.76 -24.61 -1.36
C ILE A 815 -23.62 -25.08 -0.19
N ASN A 816 -23.64 -24.35 0.93
CA ASN A 816 -24.45 -24.72 2.10
C ASN A 816 -25.95 -24.50 1.88
N LYS A 817 -26.32 -23.70 0.87
CA LYS A 817 -27.72 -23.46 0.49
C LYS A 817 -28.28 -24.52 -0.46
N TYR A 818 -27.47 -25.46 -0.92
CA TYR A 818 -27.88 -26.59 -1.78
C TYR A 818 -28.59 -27.73 -1.00
N GLY A 819 -29.18 -27.46 0.17
CA GLY A 819 -29.93 -28.49 0.92
C GLY A 819 -31.09 -29.09 0.11
N GLU A 820 -31.26 -30.42 0.16
CA GLU A 820 -32.25 -31.25 -0.58
C GLU A 820 -32.30 -31.15 -2.13
N PHE A 821 -31.69 -30.14 -2.76
CA PHE A 821 -31.61 -30.01 -4.22
C PHE A 821 -30.56 -30.96 -4.82
N LYS A 822 -30.84 -31.55 -5.99
CA LYS A 822 -29.89 -32.42 -6.71
C LYS A 822 -28.60 -31.64 -6.99
N ARG A 823 -27.45 -32.17 -6.56
CA ARG A 823 -26.14 -31.54 -6.82
C ARG A 823 -25.79 -31.62 -8.31
N PRO A 824 -24.85 -30.79 -8.79
CA PRO A 824 -24.35 -30.93 -10.14
C PRO A 824 -23.78 -32.33 -10.39
N GLU A 825 -24.05 -32.89 -11.57
CA GLU A 825 -23.65 -34.23 -11.97
C GLU A 825 -22.89 -34.17 -13.30
N LEU A 826 -21.77 -34.91 -13.38
CA LEU A 826 -20.98 -35.07 -14.59
C LEU A 826 -20.84 -36.56 -14.89
N THR A 827 -21.34 -37.01 -16.04
CA THR A 827 -21.38 -38.43 -16.40
C THR A 827 -20.86 -38.66 -17.82
N LYS A 828 -20.00 -39.66 -18.00
CA LYS A 828 -19.61 -40.16 -19.33
C LYS A 828 -20.73 -41.03 -19.89
N LEU A 829 -21.32 -40.63 -21.02
CA LEU A 829 -22.50 -41.27 -21.61
C LEU A 829 -22.17 -42.47 -22.51
N ASN A 830 -21.01 -42.45 -23.17
CA ASN A 830 -20.62 -43.45 -24.16
C ASN A 830 -19.13 -43.81 -24.05
N SER A 831 -18.79 -45.07 -24.29
CA SER A 831 -17.42 -45.59 -24.27
C SER A 831 -16.74 -45.58 -25.64
N LYS A 832 -17.51 -45.61 -26.74
CA LYS A 832 -17.00 -45.64 -28.12
C LYS A 832 -16.74 -44.25 -28.69
N ILE A 833 -17.62 -43.30 -28.37
CA ILE A 833 -17.54 -41.91 -28.78
C ILE A 833 -17.43 -41.08 -27.49
N PHE A 834 -16.60 -40.03 -27.49
CA PHE A 834 -16.56 -39.16 -26.32
C PHE A 834 -17.85 -38.37 -26.22
N SER A 835 -18.63 -38.66 -25.18
CA SER A 835 -19.89 -38.01 -24.89
C SER A 835 -20.04 -37.84 -23.38
N VAL A 836 -20.34 -36.63 -22.94
CA VAL A 836 -20.51 -36.27 -21.52
C VAL A 836 -21.82 -35.54 -21.29
N SER A 837 -22.44 -35.80 -20.16
CA SER A 837 -23.60 -35.08 -19.64
C SER A 837 -23.21 -34.28 -18.41
N MET A 838 -23.57 -33.00 -18.40
CA MET A 838 -23.34 -32.04 -17.32
C MET A 838 -24.71 -31.53 -16.87
N SER A 839 -25.12 -31.83 -15.64
CA SER A 839 -26.36 -31.34 -15.06
C SER A 839 -26.06 -30.45 -13.86
N THR A 840 -26.78 -29.33 -13.72
CA THR A 840 -26.64 -28.40 -12.58
C THR A 840 -27.99 -27.82 -12.16
N THR A 841 -28.08 -27.46 -10.89
CA THR A 841 -29.23 -26.81 -10.25
C THR A 841 -28.85 -25.44 -9.67
N ILE A 842 -27.77 -24.83 -10.19
CA ILE A 842 -27.35 -23.51 -9.71
C ILE A 842 -28.46 -22.46 -9.84
N PHE A 843 -29.35 -22.58 -10.83
CA PHE A 843 -30.49 -21.69 -10.96
C PHE A 843 -31.66 -22.25 -10.13
N LYS A 844 -32.09 -21.47 -9.13
CA LYS A 844 -33.15 -21.89 -8.22
C LYS A 844 -34.41 -22.30 -9.00
N ASP A 845 -34.96 -23.48 -8.67
CA ASP A 845 -36.16 -24.07 -9.29
C ASP A 845 -35.97 -24.52 -10.75
N TYR A 846 -34.71 -24.66 -11.21
CA TYR A 846 -34.38 -25.15 -12.55
C TYR A 846 -33.30 -26.24 -12.50
N ILE A 847 -33.43 -27.17 -13.45
CA ILE A 847 -32.39 -28.13 -13.79
C ILE A 847 -31.90 -27.78 -15.19
N SER A 848 -30.61 -27.44 -15.30
CA SER A 848 -29.92 -27.22 -16.57
C SER A 848 -29.05 -28.42 -16.87
N THR A 849 -29.28 -29.08 -18.01
CA THR A 849 -28.50 -30.23 -18.48
C THR A 849 -27.92 -29.91 -19.85
N ARG A 850 -26.60 -30.06 -19.98
CA ARG A 850 -25.86 -29.96 -21.23
C ARG A 850 -25.20 -31.29 -21.56
N ASN A 851 -25.43 -31.79 -22.76
CA ASN A 851 -24.67 -32.92 -23.30
C ASN A 851 -23.72 -32.43 -24.39
N ILE A 852 -22.46 -32.86 -24.35
CA ILE A 852 -21.49 -32.60 -25.42
C ILE A 852 -21.01 -33.93 -25.98
N THR A 853 -21.13 -34.11 -27.30
CA THR A 853 -20.66 -35.29 -28.02
C THR A 853 -19.70 -34.89 -29.13
N ILE A 854 -18.51 -35.50 -29.16
CA ILE A 854 -17.52 -35.29 -30.22
C ILE A 854 -17.70 -36.36 -31.29
N ASN A 855 -18.04 -35.93 -32.49
CA ASN A 855 -18.35 -36.76 -33.65
C ASN A 855 -17.10 -36.96 -34.53
N GLU A 856 -17.25 -37.70 -35.63
CA GLU A 856 -16.16 -37.89 -36.59
C GLU A 856 -15.68 -36.54 -37.18
N GLY A 857 -14.38 -36.49 -37.50
CA GLY A 857 -13.75 -35.27 -38.03
C GLY A 857 -13.69 -34.11 -37.03
N ASN A 858 -13.77 -34.39 -35.73
CA ASN A 858 -13.79 -33.38 -34.66
C ASN A 858 -14.95 -32.36 -34.78
N SER A 859 -16.00 -32.70 -35.53
CA SER A 859 -17.30 -32.02 -35.39
C SER A 859 -17.92 -32.36 -34.04
N PHE A 860 -18.81 -31.53 -33.51
CA PHE A 860 -19.37 -31.77 -32.18
C PHE A 860 -20.78 -31.21 -32.04
N THR A 861 -21.56 -31.82 -31.14
CA THR A 861 -22.92 -31.40 -30.82
C THR A 861 -22.99 -30.99 -29.36
N VAL A 862 -23.58 -29.82 -29.09
CA VAL A 862 -23.95 -29.36 -27.74
C VAL A 862 -25.47 -29.36 -27.63
N SER A 863 -26.02 -30.23 -26.78
CA SER A 863 -27.46 -30.32 -26.53
C SER A 863 -27.80 -29.75 -25.17
N ASP A 864 -28.56 -28.65 -25.15
CA ASP A 864 -29.00 -28.00 -23.92
C ASP A 864 -30.47 -28.27 -23.62
N TYR A 865 -30.72 -28.64 -22.38
CA TYR A 865 -32.05 -28.86 -21.83
C TYR A 865 -32.19 -28.12 -20.49
N VAL A 866 -33.08 -27.14 -20.41
CA VAL A 866 -33.33 -26.37 -19.18
C VAL A 866 -34.81 -26.43 -18.86
N VAL A 867 -35.16 -27.03 -17.72
CA VAL A 867 -36.54 -27.23 -17.28
C VAL A 867 -36.73 -26.69 -15.88
N SER A 868 -37.90 -26.11 -15.60
CA SER A 868 -38.25 -25.69 -14.23
C SER A 868 -38.88 -26.85 -13.47
N ASP A 869 -38.53 -26.99 -12.19
CA ASP A 869 -39.18 -27.92 -11.26
C ASP A 869 -40.61 -27.47 -10.89
N ILE A 870 -40.97 -26.22 -11.22
CA ILE A 870 -42.30 -25.64 -10.99
C ILE A 870 -42.92 -25.34 -12.36
N TYR A 871 -44.21 -25.64 -12.53
CA TYR A 871 -44.90 -25.32 -13.78
C TYR A 871 -44.86 -23.82 -14.08
N ARG A 872 -44.41 -23.46 -15.28
CA ARG A 872 -44.40 -22.08 -15.81
C ARG A 872 -44.99 -22.11 -17.23
N SER A 873 -45.89 -21.17 -17.53
CA SER A 873 -46.54 -21.10 -18.85
C SER A 873 -45.65 -20.53 -19.96
N SER A 874 -44.63 -19.75 -19.60
CA SER A 874 -43.59 -19.24 -20.50
C SER A 874 -42.42 -18.74 -19.65
N GLN A 875 -41.20 -18.91 -20.14
CA GLN A 875 -39.96 -18.42 -19.56
C GLN A 875 -39.01 -18.03 -20.69
N LEU A 876 -38.25 -16.95 -20.49
CA LEU A 876 -37.14 -16.59 -21.37
C LEU A 876 -35.89 -17.37 -20.96
N PHE A 877 -35.22 -17.94 -21.94
CA PHE A 877 -33.93 -18.59 -21.80
C PHE A 877 -32.91 -17.92 -22.71
N LYS A 878 -31.65 -17.92 -22.28
CA LYS A 878 -30.53 -17.43 -23.08
C LYS A 878 -29.44 -18.49 -23.17
N THR A 879 -28.88 -18.64 -24.36
CA THR A 879 -27.60 -19.35 -24.57
C THR A 879 -26.55 -18.34 -24.97
N ILE A 880 -25.39 -18.38 -24.31
CA ILE A 880 -24.25 -17.52 -24.61
C ILE A 880 -23.08 -18.39 -25.08
N PHE A 881 -22.39 -17.92 -26.13
CA PHE A 881 -21.07 -18.39 -26.52
C PHE A 881 -20.09 -17.22 -26.56
N ILE A 882 -18.98 -17.32 -25.85
CA ILE A 882 -17.89 -16.34 -25.84
C ILE A 882 -16.86 -16.75 -26.88
N ILE A 883 -16.72 -15.93 -27.92
CA ILE A 883 -15.92 -16.20 -29.10
C ILE A 883 -14.73 -15.22 -29.15
N SER A 884 -13.58 -15.71 -29.59
CA SER A 884 -12.37 -14.89 -29.71
C SER A 884 -12.55 -13.70 -30.68
N ALA A 885 -11.96 -12.55 -30.34
CA ALA A 885 -12.11 -11.31 -31.13
C ALA A 885 -11.43 -11.34 -32.51
N ASP A 886 -10.58 -12.34 -32.76
CA ASP A 886 -9.96 -12.57 -34.07
C ASP A 886 -10.90 -13.33 -35.04
N LYS A 887 -12.09 -13.75 -34.59
CA LYS A 887 -13.09 -14.41 -35.41
C LYS A 887 -14.07 -13.41 -36.01
N LYS A 888 -14.54 -13.71 -37.23
CA LYS A 888 -15.70 -13.02 -37.82
C LYS A 888 -16.94 -13.88 -37.66
N ILE A 889 -18.01 -13.31 -37.12
CA ILE A 889 -19.28 -14.01 -36.91
C ILE A 889 -20.30 -13.50 -37.93
N VAL A 890 -20.92 -14.41 -38.68
CA VAL A 890 -21.96 -14.10 -39.65
C VAL A 890 -23.19 -14.94 -39.33
N ILE A 891 -24.31 -14.26 -39.05
CA ILE A 891 -25.57 -14.91 -38.70
C ILE A 891 -26.40 -15.07 -39.97
N PHE A 892 -26.82 -16.30 -40.24
CA PHE A 892 -27.79 -16.64 -41.27
C PHE A 892 -29.09 -17.12 -40.62
N LYS A 893 -30.11 -17.32 -41.44
CA LYS A 893 -31.44 -17.74 -40.98
C LYS A 893 -31.43 -19.09 -40.23
N ASP A 894 -30.64 -20.04 -40.72
CA ASP A 894 -30.66 -21.43 -40.24
C ASP A 894 -29.34 -21.86 -39.56
N TYR A 895 -28.31 -21.01 -39.58
CA TYR A 895 -26.98 -21.30 -39.02
C TYR A 895 -26.17 -20.04 -38.73
N VAL A 896 -25.10 -20.18 -37.95
CA VAL A 896 -24.11 -19.13 -37.68
C VAL A 896 -22.74 -19.61 -38.15
N ASP A 897 -22.06 -18.77 -38.91
CA ASP A 897 -20.69 -19.00 -39.38
C ASP A 897 -19.71 -18.23 -38.48
N ILE A 898 -18.78 -18.96 -37.87
CA ILE A 898 -17.66 -18.43 -37.08
C ILE A 898 -16.40 -18.66 -37.92
N ILE A 899 -15.84 -17.58 -38.47
CA ILE A 899 -14.76 -17.66 -39.46
C ILE A 899 -13.44 -17.30 -38.76
N GLY A 900 -12.51 -18.27 -38.73
CA GLY A 900 -11.16 -18.12 -38.19
C GLY A 900 -10.09 -17.94 -39.27
N VAL A 901 -8.83 -17.86 -38.82
CA VAL A 901 -7.66 -17.66 -39.68
C VAL A 901 -7.32 -18.91 -40.48
N ASN A 902 -7.44 -20.08 -39.87
CA ASN A 902 -7.08 -21.38 -40.46
C ASN A 902 -8.32 -22.17 -40.86
N ALA A 903 -9.42 -22.06 -40.11
CA ALA A 903 -10.63 -22.85 -40.34
C ALA A 903 -11.92 -22.01 -40.38
N HIS A 904 -13.02 -22.66 -40.73
CA HIS A 904 -14.36 -22.11 -40.67
C HIS A 904 -15.25 -23.07 -39.87
N LEU A 905 -15.93 -22.58 -38.83
CA LEU A 905 -16.84 -23.36 -37.99
C LEU A 905 -18.28 -22.90 -38.20
N ARG A 906 -19.13 -23.80 -38.68
CA ARG A 906 -20.56 -23.57 -38.84
C ARG A 906 -21.35 -24.18 -37.70
N MET A 907 -22.21 -23.40 -37.06
CA MET A 907 -23.12 -23.82 -36.01
C MET A 907 -24.56 -23.85 -36.53
N PHE A 908 -25.18 -25.02 -36.60
CA PHE A 908 -26.62 -25.17 -36.85
C PHE A 908 -27.39 -25.16 -35.53
N VAL A 909 -28.52 -24.46 -35.48
CA VAL A 909 -29.37 -24.37 -34.28
C VAL A 909 -30.65 -25.16 -34.51
N ASN A 910 -30.77 -26.31 -33.84
CA ASN A 910 -31.85 -27.27 -34.00
C ASN A 910 -32.74 -27.29 -32.75
N VAL A 911 -33.84 -26.55 -32.79
CA VAL A 911 -34.77 -26.44 -31.66
C VAL A 911 -35.72 -27.63 -31.61
N LYS A 912 -35.81 -28.27 -30.44
CA LYS A 912 -36.67 -29.42 -30.16
C LYS A 912 -37.93 -28.98 -29.38
N HIS A 913 -39.00 -29.78 -29.49
CA HIS A 913 -40.28 -29.54 -28.82
C HIS A 913 -41.04 -28.26 -29.27
N LYS A 914 -42.10 -27.85 -28.56
CA LYS A 914 -42.91 -26.64 -28.86
C LYS A 914 -42.18 -25.31 -28.54
N THR A 915 -40.87 -25.35 -28.34
CA THR A 915 -40.01 -24.20 -28.09
C THR A 915 -40.02 -23.28 -29.30
N LYS A 916 -40.34 -22.00 -29.10
CA LYS A 916 -40.27 -20.98 -30.16
C LYS A 916 -38.98 -20.17 -29.99
N ILE A 917 -38.19 -20.06 -31.05
CA ILE A 917 -37.10 -19.09 -31.11
C ILE A 917 -37.74 -17.71 -31.14
N PHE A 918 -37.34 -16.85 -30.19
CA PHE A 918 -37.83 -15.49 -30.08
C PHE A 918 -36.63 -14.55 -30.27
N TYR A 919 -36.56 -13.92 -31.45
CA TYR A 919 -35.52 -12.98 -31.92
C TYR A 919 -34.17 -13.57 -32.36
N ASP A 920 -33.59 -12.91 -33.38
CA ASP A 920 -32.33 -13.22 -34.08
C ASP A 920 -31.16 -13.41 -33.10
N ALA A 921 -30.23 -14.30 -33.45
CA ALA A 921 -28.94 -14.36 -32.78
C ALA A 921 -28.30 -12.96 -32.76
N VAL A 922 -27.72 -12.55 -31.63
CA VAL A 922 -27.08 -11.25 -31.49
C VAL A 922 -25.61 -11.45 -31.19
N VAL A 923 -24.75 -10.66 -31.83
CA VAL A 923 -23.32 -10.59 -31.51
C VAL A 923 -23.06 -9.28 -30.81
N ASN A 924 -22.60 -9.34 -29.56
CA ASN A 924 -22.17 -8.17 -28.79
C ASN A 924 -20.65 -8.19 -28.60
N GLU A 925 -20.02 -7.02 -28.54
CA GLU A 925 -18.66 -6.93 -28.00
C GLU A 925 -18.71 -7.12 -26.49
N CYS A 926 -17.87 -8.01 -25.97
CA CYS A 926 -17.67 -8.20 -24.54
C CYS A 926 -16.18 -8.09 -24.19
N ASN A 927 -15.87 -8.08 -22.89
CA ASN A 927 -14.49 -8.10 -22.41
C ASN A 927 -14.25 -9.37 -21.61
N ILE A 928 -13.06 -9.94 -21.79
CA ILE A 928 -12.53 -11.07 -21.02
C ILE A 928 -11.19 -10.68 -20.39
N SER A 929 -10.64 -11.57 -19.58
CA SER A 929 -9.33 -11.38 -18.94
C SER A 929 -8.52 -12.67 -18.94
N LYS A 930 -7.53 -12.74 -19.83
CA LYS A 930 -6.54 -13.82 -19.82
C LYS A 930 -5.43 -13.64 -18.79
N VAL A 931 -5.10 -12.40 -18.43
CA VAL A 931 -4.04 -12.09 -17.44
C VAL A 931 -4.52 -11.02 -16.49
N PHE A 932 -3.98 -11.02 -15.27
CA PHE A 932 -4.44 -10.15 -14.18
C PHE A 932 -4.50 -8.67 -14.58
N ASN A 933 -5.59 -7.98 -14.20
CA ASN A 933 -5.85 -6.57 -14.45
C ASN A 933 -5.84 -6.15 -15.94
N LYS A 934 -5.92 -7.09 -16.89
CA LYS A 934 -5.97 -6.77 -18.33
C LYS A 934 -7.29 -7.19 -18.95
N LYS A 935 -7.98 -6.23 -19.57
CA LYS A 935 -9.17 -6.50 -20.38
C LYS A 935 -8.75 -6.75 -21.83
N LEU A 936 -9.33 -7.79 -22.41
CA LEU A 936 -9.20 -8.12 -23.83
C LEU A 936 -10.59 -8.15 -24.44
N LYS A 937 -10.71 -7.69 -25.68
CA LYS A 937 -11.97 -7.79 -26.41
C LYS A 937 -12.26 -9.25 -26.79
N ALA A 938 -13.54 -9.58 -26.80
CA ALA A 938 -14.12 -10.82 -27.33
C ALA A 938 -15.52 -10.52 -27.86
N PHE A 939 -16.19 -11.52 -28.41
CA PHE A 939 -17.59 -11.44 -28.80
C PHE A 939 -18.45 -12.37 -27.94
N SER A 940 -19.64 -11.93 -27.54
CA SER A 940 -20.70 -12.81 -27.05
C SER A 940 -21.73 -13.03 -28.15
N LEU A 941 -21.89 -14.28 -28.60
CA LEU A 941 -23.00 -14.72 -29.42
C LEU A 941 -24.13 -15.15 -28.50
N GLU A 942 -25.25 -14.44 -28.56
CA GLU A 942 -26.40 -14.62 -27.67
C GLU A 942 -27.62 -15.08 -28.47
N LEU A 943 -28.22 -16.18 -28.01
CA LEU A 943 -29.45 -16.74 -28.56
C LEU A 943 -30.54 -16.68 -27.49
N THR A 944 -31.71 -16.16 -27.84
CA THR A 944 -32.84 -16.01 -26.91
C THR A 944 -34.00 -16.92 -27.32
N PHE A 945 -34.60 -17.59 -26.34
CA PHE A 945 -35.68 -18.54 -26.55
C PHE A 945 -36.84 -18.21 -25.60
N GLU A 946 -38.07 -18.41 -26.06
CA GLU A 946 -39.26 -18.30 -25.23
C GLU A 946 -40.06 -19.61 -25.29
N SER A 947 -40.18 -20.27 -24.14
CA SER A 947 -40.83 -21.58 -24.03
C SER A 947 -41.13 -21.95 -22.57
N GLU A 948 -41.87 -23.03 -22.33
CA GLU A 948 -42.01 -23.62 -20.98
C GLU A 948 -40.70 -24.29 -20.53
N GLU A 949 -39.93 -24.82 -21.48
CA GLU A 949 -38.62 -25.47 -21.29
C GLU A 949 -37.69 -25.13 -22.47
N LEU A 950 -36.38 -25.10 -22.23
CA LEU A 950 -35.38 -25.03 -23.29
C LEU A 950 -35.01 -26.44 -23.72
N SER A 951 -35.05 -26.73 -25.03
CA SER A 951 -34.49 -27.95 -25.61
C SER A 951 -33.93 -27.65 -26.99
N VAL A 952 -32.60 -27.59 -27.11
CA VAL A 952 -31.91 -27.13 -28.32
C VAL A 952 -30.63 -27.92 -28.54
N ASP A 953 -30.38 -28.31 -29.79
CA ASP A 953 -29.09 -28.82 -30.24
C ASP A 953 -28.33 -27.76 -31.03
N TYR A 954 -27.04 -27.64 -30.76
CA TYR A 954 -26.07 -26.84 -31.50
C TYR A 954 -25.09 -27.80 -32.18
N ASP A 955 -25.22 -27.97 -33.48
CA ASP A 955 -24.33 -28.84 -34.27
C ASP A 955 -23.23 -28.01 -34.92
N PHE A 956 -21.99 -28.26 -34.49
CA PHE A 956 -20.79 -27.56 -34.93
C PHE A 956 -20.01 -28.41 -35.94
N VAL A 957 -19.86 -27.90 -37.15
CA VAL A 957 -19.21 -28.59 -38.27
C VAL A 957 -18.12 -27.71 -38.87
N TRP A 958 -16.94 -28.28 -39.05
CA TRP A 958 -15.83 -27.64 -39.75
C TRP A 958 -16.10 -27.63 -41.25
N ILE A 959 -16.00 -26.44 -41.86
CA ILE A 959 -16.19 -26.24 -43.29
C ILE A 959 -14.82 -25.94 -43.90
N ASP A 960 -14.46 -26.66 -44.97
CA ASP A 960 -13.23 -26.40 -45.71
C ASP A 960 -13.28 -24.99 -46.32
N LYS A 961 -12.13 -24.29 -46.32
CA LYS A 961 -12.01 -22.99 -46.99
C LYS A 961 -11.92 -23.24 -48.50
N ASP A 962 -13.04 -23.11 -49.19
CA ASP A 962 -13.07 -22.95 -50.66
C ASP A 962 -12.42 -21.63 -51.10
#